data_AF-A0A9D4K9S5-F1
#
_entry.id   AF-A0A9D4K9S5-F1
#
_cell.length_a   1.000
_cell.length_b   1.000
_cell.length_c   1.000
_cell.angle_alpha   90.00
_cell.angle_beta   90.00
_cell.angle_gamma   90.00
#
_symmetry.space_group_name_H-M   'P 1'
#
loop_
_entity.id
_entity.type
_entity.pdbx_description
1 polymer ?
#
loop_
_entity_poly.entity_id
_entity_poly.type
_entity_poly.pdbx_seq_one_letter_code
_entity_poly.pdbx_strand_id
1 'polypeptide(L)'
;MDLKSDLEEIKVSTLKIKKRLDELSQRTPKCQCGDRISQVRTDIQNLGSRLDRFASTHDKGVNTHEHRFQQIQQQIVELNDLILSCQSNEGVLEDVHKASTTGTQSVESDNTNVSQSDREGSTGNSTENRSSSTGAAFSPAQNNSSANRPFSGENSISEYTTTRESLNPERFDTQGTRRKTKRVTFAEPDTEWQTIRQTTKSYMDMDIWRTLAQSTLNSALQTTGDIECIVTVLLLDISESMATGEAWKQTKTFVNDFLEGLNEIRSIGDEQLKDEYVAVATFGHETRLQMLLSSNYDSVQEIVDRLTPGGPSPLYGGLWMGLAGAMSCKKARFTSNGVTILPKIIILSDYRPTETLLTQGPDVPDWEKTDETLANVMSALGDLDRRGMTVFVVPVGDYDQEFVNVIKPAGRRLYNHTEGRRLARRHYLSVKTDLLVLTPIYDGMFSSEDLDDMLEIRVESLNLRLRTRQVDPENMYKESASKIFPQIGSRVRRGPDWHSKNQDHGEPGTVVGHDEEDSLIWVTWDADDNTNVYHYGGGGYEVLVYDEPRTLKPGEKIAVGCWVKPGKDGKFQKIHEWNKGVVIRVQPPKAHVRWDSGARGDYSYGEDGKCEIELCATHPQLERTDLVSTVNNAALKLRKKNKNM
;
A
#
# COMPACT_ATOMS: atom_id res chain seq x y z
N MET A 1 -1.45 -10.61 -34.90
CA MET A 1 -2.86 -10.99 -34.77
C MET A 1 -3.53 -10.77 -36.12
N ASP A 2 -4.40 -11.69 -36.54
CA ASP A 2 -5.36 -11.41 -37.61
C ASP A 2 -6.63 -10.96 -36.91
N LEU A 3 -6.69 -9.66 -36.61
CA LEU A 3 -7.79 -9.03 -35.86
C LEU A 3 -9.17 -9.35 -36.43
N LYS A 4 -9.29 -9.78 -37.69
CA LYS A 4 -10.55 -10.24 -38.28
C LYS A 4 -10.87 -11.68 -37.91
N SER A 5 -9.89 -12.59 -37.98
CA SER A 5 -10.02 -13.97 -37.47
C SER A 5 -10.31 -13.97 -35.97
N ASP A 6 -9.52 -13.21 -35.21
CA ASP A 6 -9.54 -13.19 -33.75
C ASP A 6 -10.88 -12.59 -33.24
N LEU A 7 -11.45 -11.61 -33.97
CA LEU A 7 -12.79 -11.05 -33.70
C LEU A 7 -13.94 -12.03 -33.99
N GLU A 8 -13.84 -12.86 -35.03
CA GLU A 8 -14.85 -13.90 -35.30
C GLU A 8 -14.78 -15.04 -34.28
N GLU A 9 -13.59 -15.43 -33.79
CA GLU A 9 -13.46 -16.38 -32.68
C GLU A 9 -14.11 -15.85 -31.39
N ILE A 10 -13.96 -14.55 -31.10
CA ILE A 10 -14.67 -13.89 -30.00
C ILE A 10 -16.18 -13.96 -30.20
N LYS A 11 -16.73 -13.58 -31.37
CA LYS A 11 -18.17 -13.66 -31.65
C LYS A 11 -18.72 -15.08 -31.46
N VAL A 12 -18.00 -16.09 -31.98
CA VAL A 12 -18.33 -17.50 -31.81
C VAL A 12 -18.34 -17.90 -30.33
N SER A 13 -17.40 -17.37 -29.53
CA SER A 13 -17.33 -17.63 -28.09
C SER A 13 -18.45 -16.95 -27.31
N THR A 14 -18.79 -15.69 -27.61
CA THR A 14 -19.96 -15.01 -27.05
C THR A 14 -21.27 -15.74 -27.39
N LEU A 15 -21.40 -16.29 -28.60
CA LEU A 15 -22.56 -17.13 -28.98
C LEU A 15 -22.64 -18.45 -28.17
N LYS A 16 -21.51 -19.13 -27.95
CA LYS A 16 -21.45 -20.34 -27.10
C LYS A 16 -21.89 -20.04 -25.67
N ILE A 17 -21.40 -18.94 -25.09
CA ILE A 17 -21.75 -18.47 -23.74
C ILE A 17 -23.24 -18.13 -23.66
N LYS A 18 -23.78 -17.36 -24.62
CA LYS A 18 -25.21 -17.04 -24.69
C LYS A 18 -26.09 -18.31 -24.75
N LYS A 19 -25.72 -19.29 -25.59
CA LYS A 19 -26.44 -20.57 -25.68
C LYS A 19 -26.44 -21.34 -24.35
N ARG A 20 -25.30 -21.42 -23.65
CA ARG A 20 -25.21 -22.03 -22.31
C ARG A 20 -26.10 -21.32 -21.29
N LEU A 21 -26.16 -20.00 -21.33
CA LEU A 21 -27.01 -19.21 -20.43
C LEU A 21 -28.50 -19.42 -20.71
N ASP A 22 -28.91 -19.49 -21.97
CA ASP A 22 -30.31 -19.78 -22.33
C ASP A 22 -30.69 -21.24 -22.02
N GLU A 23 -29.76 -22.20 -22.13
CA GLU A 23 -29.93 -23.59 -21.65
C GLU A 23 -30.08 -23.70 -20.12
N LEU A 24 -29.33 -22.90 -19.34
CA LEU A 24 -29.49 -22.78 -17.89
C LEU A 24 -30.83 -22.11 -17.52
N SER A 25 -31.15 -21.00 -18.18
CA SER A 25 -32.38 -20.22 -17.97
C SER A 25 -33.67 -21.03 -18.22
N GLN A 26 -33.59 -22.16 -18.91
CA GLN A 26 -34.70 -23.12 -19.09
C GLN A 26 -34.76 -24.20 -17.99
N ARG A 27 -33.64 -24.50 -17.32
CA ARG A 27 -33.55 -25.52 -16.26
C ARG A 27 -33.91 -24.99 -14.88
N THR A 28 -33.56 -23.74 -14.58
CA THR A 28 -33.70 -23.14 -13.24
C THR A 28 -34.70 -21.97 -13.16
N PRO A 29 -35.98 -22.12 -13.55
CA PRO A 29 -36.98 -21.04 -13.56
C PRO A 29 -37.47 -20.60 -12.15
N LYS A 30 -36.89 -21.13 -11.06
CA LYS A 30 -37.34 -20.90 -9.67
C LYS A 30 -36.22 -20.85 -8.61
N CYS A 31 -34.95 -20.63 -8.99
CA CYS A 31 -33.87 -20.43 -8.00
C CYS A 31 -33.53 -18.95 -7.77
N GLN A 32 -32.91 -18.63 -6.64
CA GLN A 32 -32.32 -17.31 -6.34
C GLN A 32 -31.21 -16.90 -7.34
N CYS A 33 -30.74 -17.81 -8.18
CA CYS A 33 -29.83 -17.54 -9.28
C CYS A 33 -30.46 -16.74 -10.45
N GLY A 34 -31.79 -16.60 -10.51
CA GLY A 34 -32.49 -15.93 -11.61
C GLY A 34 -32.05 -14.48 -11.87
N ASP A 35 -31.77 -13.72 -10.80
CA ASP A 35 -31.31 -12.33 -10.92
C ASP A 35 -29.87 -12.26 -11.46
N ARG A 36 -28.98 -13.16 -10.99
CA ARG A 36 -27.60 -13.27 -11.51
C ARG A 36 -27.58 -13.71 -12.98
N ILE A 37 -28.44 -14.65 -13.37
CA ILE A 37 -28.62 -15.06 -14.78
C ILE A 37 -29.12 -13.90 -15.65
N SER A 38 -30.00 -13.06 -15.10
CA SER A 38 -30.54 -11.87 -15.80
C SER A 38 -29.50 -10.76 -15.95
N GLN A 39 -28.64 -10.55 -14.95
CA GLN A 39 -27.49 -9.66 -15.02
C GLN A 39 -26.50 -10.13 -16.11
N VAL A 40 -26.07 -11.40 -16.07
CA VAL A 40 -25.15 -12.00 -17.06
C VAL A 40 -25.73 -11.92 -18.49
N ARG A 41 -27.05 -12.09 -18.66
CA ARG A 41 -27.72 -11.90 -19.95
C ARG A 41 -27.60 -10.46 -20.46
N THR A 42 -27.68 -9.47 -19.57
CA THR A 42 -27.52 -8.04 -19.87
C THR A 42 -26.08 -7.72 -20.25
N ASP A 43 -25.11 -8.25 -19.51
CA ASP A 43 -23.68 -8.01 -19.76
C ASP A 43 -23.21 -8.60 -21.10
N ILE A 44 -23.71 -9.78 -21.48
CA ILE A 44 -23.50 -10.38 -22.81
C ILE A 44 -24.10 -9.52 -23.93
N GLN A 45 -25.27 -8.90 -23.72
CA GLN A 45 -25.87 -7.98 -24.70
C GLN A 45 -25.06 -6.69 -24.83
N ASN A 46 -24.56 -6.14 -23.72
CA ASN A 46 -23.66 -4.99 -23.70
C ASN A 46 -22.33 -5.29 -24.39
N LEU A 47 -21.78 -6.50 -24.20
CA LEU A 47 -20.55 -6.96 -24.83
C LEU A 47 -20.71 -7.13 -26.36
N GLY A 48 -21.79 -7.76 -26.83
CA GLY A 48 -22.11 -7.81 -28.26
C GLY A 48 -22.24 -6.40 -28.87
N SER A 49 -22.97 -5.52 -28.17
CA SER A 49 -23.12 -4.11 -28.57
C SER A 49 -21.82 -3.30 -28.52
N ARG A 50 -20.75 -3.79 -27.86
CA ARG A 50 -19.40 -3.22 -27.93
C ARG A 50 -18.60 -3.81 -29.09
N LEU A 51 -18.73 -5.13 -29.33
CA LEU A 51 -18.11 -5.82 -30.45
C LEU A 51 -18.57 -5.29 -31.82
N ASP A 52 -19.86 -5.02 -32.00
CA ASP A 52 -20.38 -4.47 -33.26
C ASP A 52 -19.92 -3.01 -33.49
N ARG A 53 -19.74 -2.23 -32.41
CA ARG A 53 -19.14 -0.88 -32.47
C ARG A 53 -17.62 -0.93 -32.74
N PHE A 54 -16.92 -1.94 -32.23
CA PHE A 54 -15.50 -2.16 -32.53
C PHE A 54 -15.32 -2.56 -34.00
N ALA A 55 -16.11 -3.52 -34.49
CA ALA A 55 -16.10 -3.96 -35.89
C ALA A 55 -16.39 -2.82 -36.90
N SER A 56 -17.26 -1.87 -36.54
CA SER A 56 -17.62 -0.72 -37.38
C SER A 56 -16.71 0.51 -37.24
N THR A 57 -15.74 0.51 -36.32
CA THR A 57 -14.76 1.61 -36.13
C THR A 57 -13.33 1.23 -36.52
N HIS A 58 -13.13 0.05 -37.10
CA HIS A 58 -11.83 -0.57 -37.36
C HIS A 58 -11.00 0.05 -38.51
N ASP A 59 -11.43 1.19 -39.07
CA ASP A 59 -10.77 1.90 -40.17
C ASP A 59 -9.78 2.98 -39.68
N LYS A 60 -9.59 3.14 -38.36
CA LYS A 60 -8.73 4.19 -37.76
C LYS A 60 -7.95 3.71 -36.53
N GLY A 61 -6.63 3.62 -36.69
CA GLY A 61 -5.65 3.29 -35.64
C GLY A 61 -5.51 1.79 -35.38
N VAL A 62 -4.35 1.37 -34.87
CA VAL A 62 -4.05 -0.04 -34.55
C VAL A 62 -3.88 -0.24 -33.04
N ASN A 63 -2.93 0.48 -32.42
CA ASN A 63 -2.49 0.23 -31.04
C ASN A 63 -3.60 0.41 -29.98
N THR A 64 -4.55 1.32 -30.19
CA THR A 64 -5.68 1.54 -29.27
C THR A 64 -6.76 0.47 -29.36
N HIS A 65 -6.75 -0.37 -30.40
CA HIS A 65 -7.69 -1.47 -30.58
C HIS A 65 -7.22 -2.75 -29.89
N GLU A 66 -5.92 -3.00 -29.82
CA GLU A 66 -5.34 -4.22 -29.22
C GLU A 66 -5.59 -4.30 -27.71
N HIS A 67 -5.40 -3.21 -26.96
CA HIS A 67 -5.74 -3.15 -25.53
C HIS A 67 -7.25 -3.36 -25.28
N ARG A 68 -8.12 -2.76 -26.11
CA ARG A 68 -9.58 -2.95 -26.04
C ARG A 68 -10.00 -4.37 -26.39
N PHE A 69 -9.25 -5.04 -27.27
CA PHE A 69 -9.46 -6.42 -27.66
C PHE A 69 -9.12 -7.39 -26.51
N GLN A 70 -7.98 -7.19 -25.84
CA GLN A 70 -7.59 -7.93 -24.64
C GLN A 70 -8.61 -7.78 -23.51
N GLN A 71 -9.09 -6.55 -23.24
CA GLN A 71 -10.17 -6.31 -22.26
C GLN A 71 -11.46 -7.08 -22.58
N ILE A 72 -11.81 -7.24 -23.86
CA ILE A 72 -12.98 -8.02 -24.28
C ILE A 72 -12.74 -9.52 -24.10
N GLN A 73 -11.54 -10.04 -24.36
CA GLN A 73 -11.22 -11.45 -24.12
C GLN A 73 -11.27 -11.79 -22.61
N GLN A 74 -10.71 -10.94 -21.76
CA GLN A 74 -10.74 -11.13 -20.30
C GLN A 74 -12.18 -11.22 -19.76
N GLN A 75 -13.06 -10.31 -20.19
CA GLN A 75 -14.47 -10.32 -19.78
C GLN A 75 -15.24 -11.57 -20.29
N ILE A 76 -14.78 -12.21 -21.38
CA ILE A 76 -15.36 -13.46 -21.89
C ILE A 76 -14.97 -14.67 -21.02
N VAL A 77 -13.75 -14.68 -20.47
CA VAL A 77 -13.31 -15.70 -19.50
C VAL A 77 -14.12 -15.56 -18.20
N GLU A 78 -14.20 -14.35 -17.65
CA GLU A 78 -14.94 -14.05 -16.41
C GLU A 78 -16.43 -14.44 -16.50
N LEU A 79 -17.10 -14.09 -17.60
CA LEU A 79 -18.50 -14.47 -17.85
C LEU A 79 -18.69 -16.00 -18.00
N ASN A 80 -17.71 -16.70 -18.57
CA ASN A 80 -17.74 -18.17 -18.67
C ASN A 80 -17.56 -18.83 -17.31
N ASP A 81 -16.61 -18.37 -16.51
CA ASP A 81 -16.29 -18.97 -15.21
C ASP A 81 -17.39 -18.69 -14.18
N LEU A 82 -18.02 -17.52 -14.26
CA LEU A 82 -19.24 -17.21 -13.51
C LEU A 82 -20.39 -18.20 -13.86
N ILE A 83 -20.58 -18.53 -15.15
CA ILE A 83 -21.56 -19.54 -15.59
C ILE A 83 -21.20 -20.95 -15.09
N LEU A 84 -19.92 -21.32 -15.10
CA LEU A 84 -19.45 -22.59 -14.53
C LEU A 84 -19.71 -22.65 -13.02
N SER A 85 -19.55 -21.54 -12.29
CA SER A 85 -19.86 -21.45 -10.86
C SER A 85 -21.36 -21.61 -10.56
N CYS A 86 -22.24 -21.19 -11.48
CA CYS A 86 -23.66 -21.48 -11.36
C CYS A 86 -23.95 -22.97 -11.57
N GLN A 87 -23.29 -23.61 -12.54
CA GLN A 87 -23.45 -25.05 -12.82
C GLN A 87 -22.97 -25.94 -11.67
N SER A 88 -21.86 -25.61 -11.01
CA SER A 88 -21.39 -26.39 -9.85
C SER A 88 -22.34 -26.32 -8.66
N ASN A 89 -23.05 -25.20 -8.47
CA ASN A 89 -23.96 -25.01 -7.34
C ASN A 89 -25.31 -25.71 -7.52
N GLU A 90 -25.77 -25.99 -8.76
CA GLU A 90 -26.96 -26.83 -8.99
C GLU A 90 -26.73 -28.27 -8.48
N GLY A 91 -25.54 -28.84 -8.69
CA GLY A 91 -25.21 -30.21 -8.27
C GLY A 91 -25.21 -30.42 -6.75
N VAL A 92 -24.78 -29.41 -5.98
CA VAL A 92 -24.77 -29.48 -4.50
C VAL A 92 -26.20 -29.55 -3.92
N LEU A 93 -27.17 -28.87 -4.56
CA LEU A 93 -28.56 -28.85 -4.10
C LEU A 93 -29.29 -30.18 -4.31
N GLU A 94 -28.97 -30.95 -5.37
CA GLU A 94 -29.54 -32.29 -5.55
C GLU A 94 -29.13 -33.28 -4.45
N ASP A 95 -27.90 -33.20 -3.96
CA ASP A 95 -27.42 -34.08 -2.88
C ASP A 95 -27.91 -33.65 -1.49
N VAL A 96 -28.05 -32.34 -1.24
CA VAL A 96 -28.70 -31.84 -0.01
C VAL A 96 -30.16 -32.30 0.08
N HIS A 97 -30.90 -32.33 -1.03
CA HIS A 97 -32.28 -32.85 -1.02
C HIS A 97 -32.36 -34.36 -0.76
N LYS A 98 -31.36 -35.16 -1.16
CA LYS A 98 -31.27 -36.60 -0.80
C LYS A 98 -30.94 -36.81 0.68
N ALA A 99 -30.11 -35.93 1.27
CA ALA A 99 -29.70 -36.03 2.67
C ALA A 99 -30.81 -35.65 3.68
N SER A 100 -31.78 -34.82 3.28
CA SER A 100 -32.76 -34.23 4.19
C SER A 100 -33.97 -35.13 4.55
N THR A 101 -34.02 -36.38 4.06
CA THR A 101 -35.21 -37.25 4.21
C THR A 101 -35.20 -38.20 5.42
N THR A 102 -34.22 -38.12 6.34
CA THR A 102 -34.05 -39.11 7.44
C THR A 102 -33.84 -38.52 8.84
N GLY A 103 -34.96 -38.25 9.54
CA GLY A 103 -35.06 -38.17 11.02
C GLY A 103 -34.52 -36.90 11.72
N THR A 104 -34.80 -36.64 13.01
CA THR A 104 -35.91 -37.11 13.89
C THR A 104 -36.06 -36.23 15.14
N GLN A 105 -37.30 -36.03 15.61
CA GLN A 105 -37.73 -35.82 17.02
C GLN A 105 -37.00 -34.80 17.96
N SER A 106 -37.67 -33.67 18.17
CA SER A 106 -38.07 -33.03 19.46
C SER A 106 -37.52 -33.52 20.82
N VAL A 107 -37.19 -32.56 21.70
CA VAL A 107 -37.55 -32.52 23.14
C VAL A 107 -37.58 -31.04 23.61
N GLU A 108 -38.43 -30.72 24.60
CA GLU A 108 -38.66 -29.37 25.18
C GLU A 108 -38.00 -29.19 26.57
N SER A 109 -37.84 -27.94 27.06
CA SER A 109 -38.20 -27.50 28.43
C SER A 109 -37.77 -26.05 28.78
N ASP A 110 -38.57 -25.38 29.62
CA ASP A 110 -38.38 -23.99 30.10
C ASP A 110 -37.52 -23.89 31.38
N ASN A 111 -37.05 -22.67 31.73
CA ASN A 111 -37.58 -21.93 32.89
C ASN A 111 -37.01 -20.50 33.10
N THR A 112 -37.60 -19.77 34.06
CA THR A 112 -37.47 -18.31 34.29
C THR A 112 -36.97 -17.90 35.69
N ASN A 113 -36.47 -16.65 35.82
CA ASN A 113 -36.73 -15.66 36.92
C ASN A 113 -35.53 -14.99 37.67
N VAL A 114 -35.58 -13.64 37.72
CA VAL A 114 -35.55 -12.72 38.90
C VAL A 114 -34.44 -12.92 39.96
N SER A 115 -33.63 -11.88 40.28
CA SER A 115 -33.87 -10.95 41.43
C SER A 115 -32.91 -9.74 41.49
N GLN A 116 -33.30 -8.68 42.19
CA GLN A 116 -32.49 -7.49 42.56
C GLN A 116 -31.98 -7.56 44.02
N SER A 117 -30.95 -6.78 44.37
CA SER A 117 -30.80 -6.18 45.73
C SER A 117 -29.76 -5.05 45.78
N ASP A 118 -30.07 -3.95 46.46
CA ASP A 118 -29.23 -2.74 46.62
C ASP A 118 -28.26 -2.80 47.82
N ARG A 119 -27.30 -1.85 47.89
CA ARG A 119 -26.94 -1.19 49.18
C ARG A 119 -26.09 0.09 49.08
N GLU A 120 -26.35 0.98 50.02
CA GLU A 120 -25.54 2.14 50.46
C GLU A 120 -24.28 1.65 51.23
N GLY A 121 -23.22 2.41 51.56
CA GLY A 121 -22.94 3.86 51.49
C GLY A 121 -22.33 4.36 52.83
N SER A 122 -21.27 5.19 52.84
CA SER A 122 -20.78 5.91 54.05
C SER A 122 -19.69 6.97 53.75
N THR A 123 -19.24 7.71 54.78
CA THR A 123 -18.44 8.97 54.71
C THR A 123 -17.15 8.94 55.54
N GLY A 124 -16.21 9.88 55.28
CA GLY A 124 -15.06 10.13 56.15
C GLY A 124 -14.16 11.31 55.72
N ASN A 125 -13.93 12.28 56.61
CA ASN A 125 -12.90 13.34 56.51
C ASN A 125 -11.58 12.82 57.18
N SER A 126 -10.44 13.53 57.30
CA SER A 126 -10.16 14.98 57.33
C SER A 126 -8.65 15.29 57.21
N THR A 127 -8.33 16.56 56.87
CA THR A 127 -7.12 17.38 57.26
C THR A 127 -5.69 16.82 56.97
N GLU A 128 -4.64 17.59 56.68
CA GLU A 128 -4.35 19.05 56.66
C GLU A 128 -3.20 19.29 55.59
N ASN A 129 -2.39 20.35 55.44
CA ASN A 129 -2.08 21.55 56.25
C ASN A 129 -1.50 22.75 55.41
N ARG A 130 -1.19 23.84 56.14
CA ARG A 130 -0.30 25.01 55.95
C ARG A 130 0.90 24.92 54.97
N SER A 131 1.46 26.03 54.45
CA SER A 131 1.09 27.47 54.55
C SER A 131 1.85 28.42 53.61
N SER A 132 1.37 29.68 53.57
CA SER A 132 2.11 30.98 53.45
C SER A 132 2.70 31.40 52.09
N SER A 133 2.61 32.68 51.67
CA SER A 133 1.87 33.85 52.23
C SER A 133 1.89 35.08 51.29
N THR A 134 0.82 35.90 51.31
CA THR A 134 0.74 37.39 51.07
C THR A 134 1.50 38.03 49.88
N GLY A 135 0.94 38.93 49.06
CA GLY A 135 0.02 40.05 49.39
C GLY A 135 0.83 41.35 49.60
N ALA A 136 0.45 42.55 49.12
CA ALA A 136 -0.79 43.00 48.47
C ALA A 136 -0.51 44.15 47.44
N ALA A 137 -1.57 44.71 46.83
CA ALA A 137 -1.47 45.68 45.73
C ALA A 137 -1.53 47.16 46.18
N PHE A 138 -1.07 48.08 45.30
CA PHE A 138 -1.47 49.50 45.29
C PHE A 138 -1.36 50.13 43.88
N SER A 139 -2.02 51.27 43.71
CA SER A 139 -2.08 52.19 42.54
C SER A 139 -2.48 53.58 43.10
N PRO A 140 -2.57 54.72 42.34
CA PRO A 140 -2.56 54.87 40.88
C PRO A 140 -1.86 56.13 40.27
N ALA A 141 -1.89 56.22 38.93
CA ALA A 141 -2.13 57.40 38.07
C ALA A 141 -1.15 58.61 37.94
N GLN A 142 -1.20 59.18 36.72
CA GLN A 142 -1.21 60.63 36.32
C GLN A 142 -0.15 61.18 35.33
N ASN A 143 -0.71 61.71 34.21
CA ASN A 143 -0.40 62.98 33.50
C ASN A 143 0.64 63.09 32.35
N ASN A 144 0.09 63.52 31.19
CA ASN A 144 0.56 64.62 30.29
C ASN A 144 1.83 64.44 29.42
N SER A 145 1.96 65.07 28.23
CA SER A 145 1.00 65.73 27.30
C SER A 145 1.70 66.20 25.99
N SER A 146 0.96 66.40 24.88
CA SER A 146 1.30 67.23 23.66
C SER A 146 2.58 66.83 22.87
N ALA A 147 2.87 67.26 21.62
CA ALA A 147 2.16 67.69 20.38
C ALA A 147 3.23 67.59 19.23
N ASN A 148 3.00 67.67 17.91
CA ASN A 148 2.09 68.49 17.11
C ASN A 148 2.00 68.01 15.63
N ARG A 149 1.19 68.68 14.78
CA ARG A 149 1.01 68.49 13.31
C ARG A 149 1.88 69.49 12.47
N PRO A 150 1.96 69.50 11.10
CA PRO A 150 0.92 69.27 10.05
C PRO A 150 1.34 68.33 8.87
N PHE A 151 0.56 67.97 7.83
CA PHE A 151 -0.84 68.18 7.35
C PHE A 151 -1.03 69.00 6.04
N SER A 152 -1.41 68.32 4.96
CA SER A 152 -2.22 68.76 3.79
C SER A 152 -2.48 67.53 2.87
N GLY A 153 -3.59 67.38 2.14
CA GLY A 153 -4.84 68.16 2.14
C GLY A 153 -6.03 67.41 1.51
N GLU A 154 -7.23 67.81 1.95
CA GLU A 154 -8.48 67.99 1.17
C GLU A 154 -8.99 66.88 0.19
N ASN A 155 -10.06 66.18 0.59
CA ASN A 155 -11.43 66.50 0.15
C ASN A 155 -12.49 65.74 0.97
N SER A 156 -13.75 66.19 0.96
CA SER A 156 -14.85 65.64 1.78
C SER A 156 -16.25 65.96 1.17
N ILE A 157 -17.35 65.61 1.88
CA ILE A 157 -18.79 65.72 1.48
C ILE A 157 -19.23 64.55 0.56
N SER A 158 -20.28 63.77 0.85
CA SER A 158 -21.12 63.70 2.07
C SER A 158 -21.72 62.30 2.34
N GLU A 159 -22.09 62.13 3.60
CA GLU A 159 -22.75 61.01 4.26
C GLU A 159 -23.99 60.44 3.56
N TYR A 160 -24.22 59.14 3.76
CA TYR A 160 -25.49 58.68 4.34
C TYR A 160 -25.20 57.58 5.37
N THR A 161 -25.71 57.74 6.59
CA THR A 161 -25.42 56.87 7.73
C THR A 161 -26.71 56.24 8.24
N THR A 162 -26.74 54.93 8.49
CA THR A 162 -27.78 54.30 9.31
C THR A 162 -27.18 53.15 10.11
N THR A 163 -27.65 53.01 11.35
CA THR A 163 -27.02 52.21 12.40
C THR A 163 -27.37 50.72 12.36
N ARG A 164 -26.44 49.92 12.89
CA ARG A 164 -26.55 48.46 13.05
C ARG A 164 -27.36 48.13 14.31
N GLU A 165 -28.66 47.91 14.16
CA GLU A 165 -29.50 47.40 15.26
C GLU A 165 -29.31 45.89 15.50
N SER A 166 -29.48 45.48 16.74
CA SER A 166 -29.38 44.09 17.18
C SER A 166 -30.76 43.42 17.20
N LEU A 167 -30.92 42.32 16.45
CA LEU A 167 -32.06 41.41 16.62
C LEU A 167 -31.58 40.00 16.94
N ASN A 168 -32.08 39.49 18.06
CA ASN A 168 -31.94 38.13 18.54
C ASN A 168 -33.19 37.33 18.13
N PRO A 169 -33.07 36.14 17.53
CA PRO A 169 -34.13 35.15 17.54
C PRO A 169 -33.75 33.94 18.41
N GLU A 170 -34.65 33.54 19.30
CA GLU A 170 -34.46 32.33 20.12
C GLU A 170 -34.66 31.03 19.31
N ARG A 171 -34.05 29.95 19.82
CA ARG A 171 -34.56 28.57 19.83
C ARG A 171 -35.42 28.12 18.62
N PHE A 172 -34.82 27.30 17.78
CA PHE A 172 -35.44 26.02 17.44
C PHE A 172 -34.53 24.88 17.91
N ASP A 173 -35.13 23.87 18.54
CA ASP A 173 -34.42 22.74 19.15
C ASP A 173 -34.60 21.50 18.27
N THR A 174 -33.49 20.98 17.74
CA THR A 174 -33.45 19.72 16.99
C THR A 174 -32.17 18.97 17.35
N GLN A 175 -32.33 17.75 17.85
CA GLN A 175 -31.23 16.93 18.36
C GLN A 175 -30.38 16.38 17.21
N GLY A 176 -29.17 16.92 17.04
CA GLY A 176 -28.13 16.39 16.15
C GLY A 176 -26.82 16.20 16.91
N THR A 177 -26.31 14.95 16.94
CA THR A 177 -25.19 14.54 17.80
C THR A 177 -23.84 15.04 17.29
N ARG A 178 -23.59 16.35 17.41
CA ARG A 178 -22.42 17.04 16.87
C ARG A 178 -21.12 16.57 17.55
N ARG A 179 -20.39 15.63 16.91
CA ARG A 179 -19.02 15.21 17.30
C ARG A 179 -18.16 16.48 17.51
N LYS A 180 -17.69 16.71 18.73
CA LYS A 180 -16.79 17.82 19.06
C LYS A 180 -15.36 17.50 18.60
N THR A 181 -15.00 17.90 17.39
CA THR A 181 -13.61 17.91 16.95
C THR A 181 -12.79 18.83 17.86
N LYS A 182 -11.66 18.33 18.38
CA LYS A 182 -10.71 19.16 19.13
C LYS A 182 -10.03 20.10 18.15
N ARG A 183 -10.22 21.41 18.33
CA ARG A 183 -9.39 22.43 17.66
C ARG A 183 -7.97 22.32 18.20
N VAL A 184 -7.02 21.93 17.36
CA VAL A 184 -5.59 21.89 17.69
C VAL A 184 -4.85 22.70 16.64
N THR A 185 -4.41 23.89 17.05
CA THR A 185 -3.52 24.76 16.29
C THR A 185 -2.18 24.78 17.02
N PHE A 186 -1.15 24.19 16.42
CA PHE A 186 0.18 24.08 17.02
C PHE A 186 0.96 25.39 16.87
N ALA A 187 1.88 25.65 17.81
CA ALA A 187 2.70 26.87 17.81
C ALA A 187 3.88 26.78 16.84
N GLU A 188 4.36 27.94 16.39
CA GLU A 188 5.56 28.05 15.55
C GLU A 188 6.81 27.62 16.34
N PRO A 189 7.67 26.74 15.78
CA PRO A 189 8.87 26.27 16.46
C PRO A 189 10.03 27.23 16.18
N ASP A 190 10.20 28.30 16.96
CA ASP A 190 11.23 29.31 16.67
C ASP A 190 12.11 29.74 17.86
N THR A 191 13.42 29.51 17.73
CA THR A 191 14.56 30.04 18.51
C THR A 191 15.87 29.38 18.05
N GLU A 192 15.87 28.06 17.90
CA GLU A 192 17.04 27.29 17.41
C GLU A 192 17.37 27.63 15.94
N TRP A 193 16.34 27.73 15.08
CA TRP A 193 16.45 28.11 13.66
C TRP A 193 17.20 29.42 13.42
N GLN A 194 16.84 30.48 14.16
CA GLN A 194 17.46 31.79 14.03
C GLN A 194 18.95 31.75 14.42
N THR A 195 19.30 30.93 15.41
CA THR A 195 20.69 30.75 15.87
C THR A 195 21.54 30.03 14.81
N ILE A 196 21.00 28.99 14.15
CA ILE A 196 21.70 28.26 13.08
C ILE A 196 21.84 29.13 11.82
N ARG A 197 20.78 29.86 11.42
CA ARG A 197 20.81 30.80 10.29
C ARG A 197 21.78 31.97 10.48
N GLN A 198 22.06 32.38 11.72
CA GLN A 198 23.03 33.46 12.02
C GLN A 198 24.49 32.97 12.09
N THR A 199 24.73 31.66 12.20
CA THR A 199 26.09 31.09 12.37
C THR A 199 26.61 30.34 11.14
N THR A 200 25.75 29.95 10.21
CA THR A 200 26.14 29.43 8.90
C THR A 200 26.39 30.57 7.89
N LYS A 201 27.30 30.34 6.93
CA LYS A 201 27.44 31.20 5.74
C LYS A 201 26.28 30.92 4.78
N SER A 202 26.25 31.57 3.61
CA SER A 202 25.26 31.31 2.55
C SER A 202 25.24 29.87 2.01
N TYR A 203 26.14 29.00 2.46
CA TYR A 203 26.26 27.58 2.13
C TYR A 203 26.01 26.73 3.38
N MET A 204 25.07 25.78 3.30
CA MET A 204 24.83 24.73 4.31
C MET A 204 25.31 23.37 3.83
N ASP A 205 25.93 22.61 4.74
CA ASP A 205 26.38 21.23 4.50
C ASP A 205 25.18 20.25 4.33
N MET A 206 25.40 19.19 3.55
CA MET A 206 24.50 18.06 3.35
C MET A 206 24.02 17.42 4.67
N ASP A 207 24.91 17.32 5.66
CA ASP A 207 24.57 16.78 6.98
C ASP A 207 23.92 17.83 7.91
N ILE A 208 24.07 19.13 7.63
CA ILE A 208 23.29 20.18 8.30
C ILE A 208 21.82 20.08 7.89
N TRP A 209 21.51 19.86 6.60
CA TRP A 209 20.13 19.64 6.15
C TRP A 209 19.46 18.43 6.84
N ARG A 210 20.19 17.32 6.96
CA ARG A 210 19.73 16.12 7.68
C ARG A 210 19.52 16.40 9.17
N THR A 211 20.44 17.14 9.79
CA THR A 211 20.35 17.50 11.22
C THR A 211 19.18 18.44 11.49
N LEU A 212 18.95 19.45 10.64
CA LEU A 212 17.79 20.34 10.71
C LEU A 212 16.48 19.56 10.54
N ALA A 213 16.39 18.66 9.56
CA ALA A 213 15.23 17.80 9.37
C ALA A 213 14.97 16.89 10.57
N GLN A 214 16.01 16.34 11.19
CA GLN A 214 15.88 15.51 12.37
C GLN A 214 15.50 16.32 13.63
N SER A 215 15.99 17.55 13.83
CA SER A 215 15.53 18.41 14.93
C SER A 215 14.06 18.82 14.72
N THR A 216 13.69 19.21 13.49
CA THR A 216 12.30 19.50 13.09
C THR A 216 11.38 18.32 13.39
N LEU A 217 11.80 17.10 13.00
CA LEU A 217 11.07 15.86 13.27
C LEU A 217 10.98 15.53 14.77
N ASN A 218 12.03 15.79 15.55
CA ASN A 218 12.01 15.57 16.99
C ASN A 218 11.08 16.55 17.72
N SER A 219 11.05 17.82 17.30
CA SER A 219 10.11 18.84 17.79
C SER A 219 8.67 18.46 17.41
N ALA A 220 8.44 18.11 16.15
CA ALA A 220 7.16 17.60 15.65
C ALA A 220 6.60 16.43 16.48
N LEU A 221 7.41 15.38 16.70
CA LEU A 221 6.97 14.16 17.39
C LEU A 221 6.63 14.37 18.88
N GLN A 222 7.10 15.45 19.51
CA GLN A 222 6.66 15.88 20.84
C GLN A 222 5.27 16.55 20.81
N THR A 223 4.92 17.15 19.67
CA THR A 223 3.76 18.02 19.48
C THR A 223 2.56 17.29 18.89
N THR A 224 2.74 16.45 17.86
CA THR A 224 1.64 15.76 17.16
C THR A 224 0.92 14.70 18.01
N GLY A 225 1.65 14.04 18.91
CA GLY A 225 1.14 12.90 19.67
C GLY A 225 0.87 11.65 18.81
N ASP A 226 0.06 10.73 19.35
CA ASP A 226 -0.19 9.39 18.77
C ASP A 226 -1.49 9.33 17.93
N ILE A 227 -1.79 10.41 17.20
CA ILE A 227 -2.92 10.52 16.25
C ILE A 227 -2.71 9.51 15.11
N GLU A 228 -3.78 8.82 14.69
CA GLU A 228 -3.80 7.97 13.50
C GLU A 228 -4.45 8.76 12.35
N CYS A 229 -3.70 8.99 11.27
CA CYS A 229 -4.12 9.84 10.15
C CYS A 229 -3.31 9.53 8.89
N ILE A 230 -3.80 9.95 7.72
CA ILE A 230 -2.98 10.05 6.51
C ILE A 230 -2.20 11.36 6.58
N VAL A 231 -0.93 11.33 6.19
CA VAL A 231 -0.09 12.53 6.06
C VAL A 231 0.23 12.78 4.60
N THR A 232 -0.06 13.99 4.14
CA THR A 232 0.40 14.51 2.85
C THR A 232 1.18 15.79 3.06
N VAL A 233 2.37 15.88 2.47
CA VAL A 233 3.19 17.09 2.50
C VAL A 233 3.08 17.81 1.17
N LEU A 234 2.63 19.07 1.20
CA LEU A 234 2.84 20.01 0.11
C LEU A 234 4.27 20.56 0.25
N LEU A 235 5.17 20.15 -0.64
CA LEU A 235 6.53 20.66 -0.73
C LEU A 235 6.58 21.71 -1.85
N LEU A 236 6.53 22.98 -1.45
CA LEU A 236 6.35 24.11 -2.33
C LEU A 236 7.68 24.80 -2.64
N ASP A 237 7.96 24.97 -3.92
CA ASP A 237 9.01 25.86 -4.39
C ASP A 237 8.56 27.32 -4.22
N ILE A 238 9.41 28.12 -3.60
CA ILE A 238 9.26 29.56 -3.36
C ILE A 238 10.57 30.30 -3.68
N SER A 239 11.29 29.84 -4.71
CA SER A 239 12.45 30.49 -5.32
C SER A 239 12.10 31.70 -6.21
N GLU A 240 13.09 32.39 -6.76
CA GLU A 240 12.90 33.62 -7.55
C GLU A 240 12.27 33.36 -8.93
N SER A 241 12.62 32.25 -9.59
CA SER A 241 12.00 31.78 -10.84
C SER A 241 10.47 31.70 -10.73
N MET A 242 9.98 31.11 -9.64
CA MET A 242 8.56 30.93 -9.33
C MET A 242 7.78 32.24 -9.22
N ALA A 243 8.44 33.38 -8.93
CA ALA A 243 7.81 34.70 -8.92
C ALA A 243 7.42 35.20 -10.33
N THR A 244 7.95 34.56 -11.39
CA THR A 244 7.77 35.01 -12.78
C THR A 244 6.66 34.24 -13.51
N GLY A 245 6.01 34.92 -14.45
CA GLY A 245 4.94 34.34 -15.26
C GLY A 245 3.75 33.87 -14.43
N GLU A 246 3.33 32.62 -14.66
CA GLU A 246 2.14 32.01 -14.05
C GLU A 246 2.49 30.92 -13.01
N ALA A 247 3.77 30.67 -12.72
CA ALA A 247 4.23 29.52 -11.92
C ALA A 247 3.63 29.49 -10.51
N TRP A 248 3.87 30.52 -9.69
CA TRP A 248 3.31 30.62 -8.34
C TRP A 248 1.76 30.65 -8.29
N LYS A 249 1.13 31.19 -9.35
CA LYS A 249 -0.33 31.21 -9.50
C LYS A 249 -0.87 29.79 -9.75
N GLN A 250 -0.22 29.01 -10.62
CA GLN A 250 -0.54 27.60 -10.83
C GLN A 250 -0.33 26.77 -9.56
N THR A 251 0.73 27.02 -8.78
CA THR A 251 0.92 26.41 -7.46
C THR A 251 -0.26 26.71 -6.53
N LYS A 252 -0.69 27.98 -6.42
CA LYS A 252 -1.85 28.35 -5.59
C LYS A 252 -3.17 27.73 -6.08
N THR A 253 -3.40 27.70 -7.39
CA THR A 253 -4.58 27.03 -7.98
C THR A 253 -4.60 25.53 -7.67
N PHE A 254 -3.49 24.83 -7.91
CA PHE A 254 -3.38 23.40 -7.60
C PHE A 254 -3.63 23.12 -6.12
N VAL A 255 -3.03 23.90 -5.22
CA VAL A 255 -3.22 23.73 -3.77
C VAL A 255 -4.68 23.96 -3.38
N ASN A 256 -5.32 25.00 -3.89
CA ASN A 256 -6.75 25.25 -3.64
C ASN A 256 -7.61 24.08 -4.16
N ASP A 257 -7.42 23.63 -5.40
CA ASP A 257 -8.15 22.48 -5.98
C ASP A 257 -7.89 21.17 -5.21
N PHE A 258 -6.68 20.93 -4.73
CA PHE A 258 -6.35 19.77 -3.90
C PHE A 258 -7.05 19.83 -2.54
N LEU A 259 -7.04 20.99 -1.87
CA LEU A 259 -7.70 21.19 -0.59
C LEU A 259 -9.24 21.18 -0.69
N GLU A 260 -9.81 21.70 -1.79
CA GLU A 260 -11.22 21.52 -2.12
C GLU A 260 -11.55 20.04 -2.33
N GLY A 261 -10.73 19.29 -3.09
CA GLY A 261 -10.91 17.85 -3.27
C GLY A 261 -10.85 17.05 -1.97
N LEU A 262 -9.98 17.42 -1.02
CA LEU A 262 -9.98 16.81 0.32
C LEU A 262 -11.24 17.16 1.13
N ASN A 263 -11.77 18.38 1.00
CA ASN A 263 -13.06 18.76 1.61
C ASN A 263 -14.25 18.00 0.98
N GLU A 264 -14.28 17.84 -0.35
CA GLU A 264 -15.26 17.02 -1.07
C GLU A 264 -15.27 15.59 -0.51
N ILE A 265 -14.10 14.95 -0.44
CA ILE A 265 -13.92 13.59 0.09
C ILE A 265 -14.38 13.49 1.56
N ARG A 266 -14.00 14.46 2.39
CA ARG A 266 -14.38 14.50 3.81
C ARG A 266 -15.90 14.64 4.00
N SER A 267 -16.59 15.32 3.07
CA SER A 267 -18.05 15.52 3.12
C SER A 267 -18.85 14.23 2.90
N ILE A 268 -18.24 13.20 2.29
CA ILE A 268 -18.86 11.87 2.08
C ILE A 268 -19.15 11.18 3.42
N GLY A 269 -18.39 11.48 4.49
CA GLY A 269 -18.66 10.98 5.84
C GLY A 269 -18.40 9.48 6.07
N ASP A 270 -17.63 8.83 5.19
CA ASP A 270 -17.33 7.40 5.26
C ASP A 270 -16.42 7.06 6.45
N GLU A 271 -16.91 6.25 7.40
CA GLU A 271 -16.17 5.90 8.63
C GLU A 271 -14.95 4.99 8.40
N GLN A 272 -14.72 4.48 7.18
CA GLN A 272 -13.48 3.78 6.82
C GLN A 272 -12.34 4.73 6.43
N LEU A 273 -12.64 6.00 6.14
CA LEU A 273 -11.64 7.03 5.86
C LEU A 273 -11.17 7.67 7.18
N LYS A 274 -9.87 7.93 7.28
CA LYS A 274 -9.31 8.79 8.32
C LYS A 274 -9.21 10.22 7.76
N ASP A 275 -9.28 11.23 8.62
CA ASP A 275 -8.95 12.61 8.22
C ASP A 275 -7.52 12.64 7.63
N GLU A 276 -7.38 13.21 6.43
CA GLU A 276 -6.06 13.47 5.83
C GLU A 276 -5.52 14.81 6.35
N TYR A 277 -4.33 14.77 6.96
CA TYR A 277 -3.66 15.94 7.51
C TYR A 277 -2.59 16.42 6.53
N VAL A 278 -2.60 17.72 6.25
CA VAL A 278 -1.68 18.36 5.33
C VAL A 278 -0.57 19.07 6.10
N ALA A 279 0.68 18.78 5.71
CA ALA A 279 1.88 19.54 6.08
C ALA A 279 2.24 20.52 4.94
N VAL A 280 2.90 21.63 5.27
CA VAL A 280 3.46 22.56 4.27
C VAL A 280 4.95 22.70 4.53
N ALA A 281 5.76 22.20 3.61
CA ALA A 281 7.20 22.42 3.55
C ALA A 281 7.53 23.33 2.37
N THR A 282 8.63 24.06 2.48
CA THR A 282 9.08 25.02 1.44
C THR A 282 10.56 24.83 1.13
N PHE A 283 10.95 25.22 -0.08
CA PHE A 283 12.33 25.44 -0.50
C PHE A 283 12.40 26.66 -1.42
N GLY A 284 13.50 27.41 -1.37
CA GLY A 284 13.54 28.82 -1.76
C GLY A 284 14.37 29.62 -0.75
N HIS A 285 14.20 30.96 -0.70
CA HIS A 285 14.75 31.81 0.38
C HIS A 285 14.37 31.32 1.79
N GLU A 286 13.25 30.61 1.93
CA GLU A 286 12.89 29.86 3.12
C GLU A 286 12.75 28.38 2.81
N THR A 287 13.83 27.64 3.09
CA THR A 287 13.80 26.18 3.09
C THR A 287 13.54 25.68 4.51
N ARG A 288 12.25 25.49 4.86
CA ARG A 288 11.78 25.03 6.17
C ARG A 288 10.41 24.33 6.10
N LEU A 289 10.02 23.67 7.19
CA LEU A 289 8.64 23.22 7.42
C LEU A 289 7.79 24.39 7.98
N GLN A 290 6.91 24.95 7.14
CA GLN A 290 6.07 26.12 7.45
C GLN A 290 4.82 25.73 8.26
N MET A 291 4.24 24.57 7.97
CA MET A 291 3.13 24.00 8.74
C MET A 291 3.40 22.53 9.03
N LEU A 292 3.21 22.13 10.29
CA LEU A 292 3.44 20.77 10.74
C LEU A 292 2.41 19.78 10.18
N LEU A 293 1.18 19.80 10.71
CA LEU A 293 0.05 18.99 10.24
C LEU A 293 -1.26 19.69 10.58
N SER A 294 -2.16 19.80 9.60
CA SER A 294 -3.50 20.38 9.78
C SER A 294 -4.57 19.61 9.01
N SER A 295 -5.70 19.34 9.69
CA SER A 295 -6.98 18.96 9.07
C SER A 295 -7.97 20.13 9.00
N ASN A 296 -7.47 21.36 9.14
CA ASN A 296 -8.17 22.60 8.82
C ASN A 296 -7.53 23.22 7.57
N TYR A 297 -8.11 22.95 6.41
CA TYR A 297 -7.53 23.32 5.12
C TYR A 297 -7.56 24.85 4.87
N ASP A 298 -8.50 25.58 5.46
CA ASP A 298 -8.51 27.05 5.48
C ASP A 298 -7.19 27.63 6.01
N SER A 299 -6.63 27.04 7.08
CA SER A 299 -5.34 27.48 7.64
C SER A 299 -4.13 27.03 6.80
N VAL A 300 -4.25 25.93 6.03
CA VAL A 300 -3.24 25.51 5.06
C VAL A 300 -3.16 26.57 3.97
N GLN A 301 -4.32 26.91 3.39
CA GLN A 301 -4.46 27.97 2.39
C GLN A 301 -3.97 29.33 2.93
N GLU A 302 -4.33 29.71 4.16
CA GLU A 302 -3.86 30.96 4.80
C GLU A 302 -2.32 31.03 4.95
N ILE A 303 -1.64 29.90 5.16
CA ILE A 303 -0.16 29.87 5.14
C ILE A 303 0.36 29.97 3.70
N VAL A 304 -0.16 29.18 2.77
CA VAL A 304 0.25 29.19 1.35
C VAL A 304 0.01 30.56 0.71
N ASP A 305 -1.03 31.29 1.12
CA ASP A 305 -1.32 32.61 0.59
C ASP A 305 -0.34 33.70 1.04
N ARG A 306 0.26 33.54 2.22
CA ARG A 306 1.30 34.42 2.79
C ARG A 306 2.70 34.16 2.25
N LEU A 307 2.95 32.99 1.64
CA LEU A 307 4.26 32.69 1.05
C LEU A 307 4.53 33.58 -0.17
N THR A 308 5.76 34.09 -0.24
CA THR A 308 6.26 34.95 -1.33
C THR A 308 7.48 34.30 -1.97
N PRO A 309 7.52 34.08 -3.30
CA PRO A 309 8.70 33.49 -3.93
C PRO A 309 9.90 34.46 -4.01
N GLY A 310 11.11 33.91 -3.94
CA GLY A 310 12.38 34.63 -4.00
C GLY A 310 13.57 33.75 -3.55
N GLY A 311 14.79 34.12 -3.96
CA GLY A 311 16.01 33.40 -3.61
C GLY A 311 16.20 32.07 -4.36
N PRO A 312 17.23 31.28 -4.00
CA PRO A 312 17.63 30.08 -4.74
C PRO A 312 16.69 28.89 -4.47
N SER A 313 16.61 27.92 -5.38
CA SER A 313 15.87 26.65 -5.23
C SER A 313 16.75 25.42 -4.81
N PRO A 314 17.13 25.27 -3.52
CA PRO A 314 17.89 24.11 -3.04
C PRO A 314 16.97 22.89 -2.77
N LEU A 315 16.47 22.27 -3.84
CA LEU A 315 15.52 21.15 -3.81
C LEU A 315 15.91 20.01 -2.84
N TYR A 316 17.19 19.67 -2.71
CA TYR A 316 17.67 18.68 -1.73
C TYR A 316 17.27 19.04 -0.29
N GLY A 317 17.48 20.28 0.14
CA GLY A 317 17.06 20.75 1.47
C GLY A 317 15.53 20.69 1.63
N GLY A 318 14.80 21.05 0.55
CA GLY A 318 13.36 20.88 0.45
C GLY A 318 12.89 19.44 0.69
N LEU A 319 13.54 18.46 0.07
CA LEU A 319 13.21 17.03 0.24
C LEU A 319 13.42 16.55 1.69
N TRP A 320 14.44 17.05 2.39
CA TRP A 320 14.64 16.75 3.82
C TRP A 320 13.60 17.43 4.72
N MET A 321 13.16 18.66 4.41
CA MET A 321 12.01 19.28 5.08
C MET A 321 10.71 18.52 4.80
N GLY A 322 10.53 18.05 3.56
CA GLY A 322 9.44 17.18 3.15
C GLY A 322 9.40 15.87 3.94
N LEU A 323 10.55 15.21 4.11
CA LEU A 323 10.68 14.01 4.95
C LEU A 323 10.34 14.28 6.42
N ALA A 324 10.77 15.41 6.98
CA ALA A 324 10.43 15.79 8.35
C ALA A 324 8.91 16.00 8.53
N GLY A 325 8.25 16.65 7.57
CA GLY A 325 6.78 16.75 7.53
C GLY A 325 6.09 15.39 7.39
N ALA A 326 6.58 14.52 6.50
CA ALA A 326 6.00 13.21 6.23
C ALA A 326 6.14 12.22 7.41
N MET A 327 7.22 12.34 8.20
CA MET A 327 7.48 11.51 9.39
C MET A 327 6.91 12.10 10.69
N SER A 328 6.32 13.31 10.66
CA SER A 328 5.87 14.07 11.84
C SER A 328 4.82 13.39 12.75
N CYS A 329 4.21 12.30 12.28
CA CYS A 329 3.20 11.53 13.00
C CYS A 329 3.63 10.05 13.09
N LYS A 330 3.64 9.49 14.30
CA LYS A 330 4.07 8.10 14.56
C LYS A 330 3.16 7.04 13.92
N LYS A 331 1.91 7.40 13.62
CA LYS A 331 0.90 6.52 12.98
C LYS A 331 0.43 7.11 11.64
N ALA A 332 1.35 7.75 10.91
CA ALA A 332 1.14 8.22 9.54
C ALA A 332 1.07 7.08 8.49
N ARG A 333 1.21 5.83 8.94
CA ARG A 333 0.94 4.61 8.18
C ARG A 333 -0.41 4.06 8.61
N PHE A 334 -1.37 4.04 7.70
CA PHE A 334 -2.73 3.56 7.93
C PHE A 334 -3.00 2.36 7.02
N THR A 335 -3.50 1.25 7.58
CA THR A 335 -3.86 0.07 6.79
C THR A 335 -5.37 -0.16 6.90
N SER A 336 -6.05 -0.22 5.76
CA SER A 336 -7.47 -0.49 5.64
C SER A 336 -7.69 -1.43 4.45
N ASN A 337 -8.57 -2.43 4.59
CA ASN A 337 -8.87 -3.39 3.52
C ASN A 337 -7.59 -4.01 2.89
N GLY A 338 -6.62 -4.38 3.75
CA GLY A 338 -5.31 -4.90 3.36
C GLY A 338 -4.39 -3.93 2.57
N VAL A 339 -4.86 -2.73 2.20
CA VAL A 339 -4.07 -1.69 1.55
C VAL A 339 -3.40 -0.83 2.62
N THR A 340 -2.07 -0.74 2.56
CA THR A 340 -1.29 0.13 3.46
C THR A 340 -1.00 1.45 2.77
N ILE A 341 -1.60 2.51 3.30
CA ILE A 341 -1.43 3.89 2.86
C ILE A 341 -0.28 4.51 3.65
N LEU A 342 0.66 5.11 2.92
CA LEU A 342 1.90 5.68 3.44
C LEU A 342 1.91 7.21 3.26
N PRO A 343 2.79 7.93 3.99
CA PRO A 343 2.93 9.37 3.81
C PRO A 343 3.28 9.75 2.37
N LYS A 344 2.62 10.80 1.89
CA LYS A 344 2.77 11.34 0.53
C LYS A 344 3.58 12.63 0.55
N ILE A 345 4.38 12.89 -0.48
CA ILE A 345 5.01 14.19 -0.72
C ILE A 345 4.62 14.65 -2.13
N ILE A 346 4.03 15.84 -2.24
CA ILE A 346 3.64 16.47 -3.50
C ILE A 346 4.57 17.67 -3.71
N ILE A 347 5.40 17.59 -4.75
CA ILE A 347 6.39 18.63 -5.09
C ILE A 347 5.78 19.55 -6.15
N LEU A 348 5.76 20.85 -5.87
CA LEU A 348 5.27 21.90 -6.77
C LEU A 348 6.40 22.88 -7.07
N SER A 349 6.93 22.85 -8.30
CA SER A 349 8.16 23.55 -8.70
C SER A 349 8.21 23.72 -10.23
N ASP A 350 9.07 24.63 -10.70
CA ASP A 350 9.50 24.68 -12.09
C ASP A 350 10.65 23.69 -12.38
N TYR A 351 11.13 22.97 -11.36
CA TYR A 351 12.16 21.93 -11.45
C TYR A 351 13.55 22.41 -11.90
N ARG A 352 13.91 23.67 -11.63
CA ARG A 352 15.22 24.23 -11.95
C ARG A 352 16.15 24.38 -10.72
N PRO A 353 16.57 23.28 -10.05
CA PRO A 353 17.31 23.39 -8.79
C PRO A 353 18.66 24.10 -8.94
N THR A 354 18.94 24.95 -7.95
CA THR A 354 20.24 25.58 -7.73
C THR A 354 21.20 24.60 -7.06
N GLU A 355 22.45 25.02 -6.87
CA GLU A 355 23.42 24.30 -6.03
C GLU A 355 22.79 23.94 -4.66
N THR A 356 22.88 22.65 -4.30
CA THR A 356 22.21 22.06 -3.12
C THR A 356 22.56 22.72 -1.79
N LEU A 357 23.75 23.31 -1.69
CA LEU A 357 24.25 23.94 -0.48
C LEU A 357 23.76 25.40 -0.36
N LEU A 358 23.32 26.03 -1.45
CA LEU A 358 23.04 27.46 -1.53
C LEU A 358 21.73 27.83 -0.82
N THR A 359 21.83 28.66 0.22
CA THR A 359 20.68 29.08 1.06
C THR A 359 20.31 30.56 0.90
N GLN A 360 21.19 31.34 0.29
CA GLN A 360 21.00 32.76 -0.02
C GLN A 360 21.79 33.07 -1.29
N GLY A 361 21.15 33.74 -2.26
CA GLY A 361 21.75 34.07 -3.55
C GLY A 361 20.68 34.33 -4.62
N PRO A 362 21.10 34.59 -5.87
CA PRO A 362 20.20 34.60 -7.01
C PRO A 362 19.76 33.17 -7.37
N ASP A 363 18.59 33.04 -7.96
CA ASP A 363 18.09 31.75 -8.45
C ASP A 363 18.72 31.39 -9.81
N VAL A 364 19.88 30.73 -9.75
CA VAL A 364 20.66 30.31 -10.93
C VAL A 364 20.70 28.78 -10.96
N PRO A 365 19.96 28.12 -11.88
CA PRO A 365 19.92 26.66 -11.97
C PRO A 365 21.32 26.08 -12.21
N ASP A 366 21.71 25.05 -11.47
CA ASP A 366 23.08 24.51 -11.53
C ASP A 366 23.20 23.03 -11.91
N TRP A 367 22.09 22.29 -11.93
CA TRP A 367 22.11 20.87 -12.31
C TRP A 367 22.64 20.64 -13.75
N GLU A 368 22.43 21.58 -14.68
CA GLU A 368 23.00 21.56 -16.04
C GLU A 368 24.55 21.67 -16.05
N LYS A 369 25.14 22.17 -14.96
CA LYS A 369 26.58 22.47 -14.85
C LYS A 369 27.32 21.48 -13.97
N THR A 370 26.64 20.86 -13.00
CA THR A 370 27.23 19.93 -12.03
C THR A 370 26.39 18.67 -11.82
N ASP A 371 26.98 17.50 -12.13
CA ASP A 371 26.41 16.18 -11.81
C ASP A 371 26.06 16.04 -10.31
N GLU A 372 26.76 16.79 -9.44
CA GLU A 372 26.61 16.75 -8.00
C GLU A 372 25.22 17.20 -7.52
N THR A 373 24.66 18.28 -8.08
CA THR A 373 23.31 18.74 -7.70
C THR A 373 22.25 17.68 -8.02
N LEU A 374 22.35 17.06 -9.21
CA LEU A 374 21.47 15.95 -9.61
C LEU A 374 21.67 14.71 -8.73
N ALA A 375 22.92 14.30 -8.47
CA ALA A 375 23.24 13.15 -7.63
C ALA A 375 22.72 13.32 -6.19
N ASN A 376 22.83 14.52 -5.64
CA ASN A 376 22.32 14.86 -4.31
C ASN A 376 20.80 14.76 -4.24
N VAL A 377 20.07 15.36 -5.19
CA VAL A 377 18.60 15.24 -5.29
C VAL A 377 18.19 13.77 -5.46
N MET A 378 18.83 13.01 -6.34
CA MET A 378 18.53 11.60 -6.55
C MET A 378 18.85 10.72 -5.33
N SER A 379 19.86 11.07 -4.53
CA SER A 379 20.11 10.42 -3.23
C SER A 379 19.00 10.71 -2.22
N ALA A 380 18.51 11.95 -2.13
CA ALA A 380 17.41 12.30 -1.23
C ALA A 380 16.09 11.61 -1.65
N LEU A 381 15.78 11.60 -2.95
CA LEU A 381 14.62 10.88 -3.48
C LEU A 381 14.73 9.36 -3.23
N GLY A 382 15.92 8.78 -3.39
CA GLY A 382 16.17 7.37 -3.05
C GLY A 382 15.98 7.05 -1.56
N ASP A 383 16.18 8.01 -0.66
CA ASP A 383 15.88 7.87 0.77
C ASP A 383 14.36 7.90 1.07
N LEU A 384 13.56 8.60 0.25
CA LEU A 384 12.10 8.57 0.30
C LEU A 384 11.56 7.22 -0.23
N ASP A 385 12.05 6.78 -1.40
CA ASP A 385 11.67 5.50 -2.01
C ASP A 385 11.96 4.32 -1.06
N ARG A 386 13.13 4.32 -0.40
CA ARG A 386 13.52 3.30 0.60
C ARG A 386 12.64 3.27 1.84
N ARG A 387 11.87 4.34 2.12
CA ARG A 387 10.88 4.42 3.20
C ARG A 387 9.46 4.06 2.72
N GLY A 388 9.28 3.83 1.42
CA GLY A 388 8.00 3.57 0.76
C GLY A 388 7.14 4.83 0.56
N MET A 389 7.70 6.03 0.69
CA MET A 389 6.94 7.26 0.51
C MET A 389 6.58 7.48 -0.96
N THR A 390 5.34 7.87 -1.23
CA THR A 390 4.89 8.18 -2.59
C THR A 390 5.20 9.63 -2.92
N VAL A 391 6.07 9.84 -3.92
CA VAL A 391 6.45 11.17 -4.39
C VAL A 391 5.67 11.51 -5.67
N PHE A 392 4.91 12.60 -5.60
CA PHE A 392 4.17 13.20 -6.69
C PHE A 392 4.91 14.45 -7.17
N VAL A 393 5.00 14.62 -8.49
CA VAL A 393 5.76 15.62 -9.22
C VAL A 393 4.75 16.45 -10.00
N VAL A 394 4.59 17.72 -9.63
CA VAL A 394 3.63 18.65 -10.24
C VAL A 394 4.38 19.85 -10.85
N PRO A 395 4.69 19.82 -12.16
CA PRO A 395 5.30 20.95 -12.86
C PRO A 395 4.37 22.16 -12.98
N VAL A 396 4.92 23.34 -12.68
CA VAL A 396 4.28 24.64 -12.86
C VAL A 396 5.20 25.59 -13.65
N GLY A 397 4.60 26.56 -14.34
CA GLY A 397 5.33 27.56 -15.12
C GLY A 397 6.07 26.98 -16.33
N ASP A 398 7.19 27.62 -16.67
CA ASP A 398 8.13 27.20 -17.72
C ASP A 398 9.09 26.14 -17.17
N TYR A 399 8.56 24.96 -16.83
CA TYR A 399 9.31 23.97 -16.05
C TYR A 399 10.41 23.24 -16.87
N ASP A 400 11.42 22.76 -16.15
CA ASP A 400 12.52 21.97 -16.68
C ASP A 400 12.07 20.55 -17.04
N GLN A 401 11.78 20.34 -18.32
CA GLN A 401 11.32 19.04 -18.81
C GLN A 401 12.43 17.98 -18.80
N GLU A 402 13.71 18.35 -18.90
CA GLU A 402 14.80 17.39 -18.87
C GLU A 402 15.03 16.88 -17.44
N PHE A 403 15.13 17.79 -16.45
CA PHE A 403 15.23 17.42 -15.05
C PHE A 403 14.04 16.57 -14.58
N VAL A 404 12.81 16.95 -14.94
CA VAL A 404 11.59 16.15 -14.65
C VAL A 404 11.69 14.75 -15.24
N ASN A 405 12.19 14.59 -16.47
CA ASN A 405 12.37 13.29 -17.10
C ASN A 405 13.45 12.43 -16.41
N VAL A 406 14.44 13.04 -15.73
CA VAL A 406 15.49 12.34 -14.98
C VAL A 406 15.05 11.98 -13.55
N ILE A 407 14.22 12.77 -12.87
CA ILE A 407 13.74 12.44 -11.51
C ILE A 407 12.50 11.54 -11.47
N LYS A 408 11.74 11.42 -12.57
CA LYS A 408 10.57 10.54 -12.71
C LYS A 408 10.86 9.02 -12.61
N PRO A 409 11.96 8.45 -13.16
CA PRO A 409 12.17 6.99 -13.29
C PRO A 409 12.49 6.22 -11.99
N ALA A 410 11.55 6.17 -11.05
CA ALA A 410 11.58 5.26 -9.89
C ALA A 410 10.19 4.77 -9.42
N GLY A 411 9.13 5.07 -10.19
CA GLY A 411 7.74 4.96 -9.74
C GLY A 411 7.19 6.27 -9.14
N ARG A 412 7.87 7.40 -9.39
CA ARG A 412 7.44 8.74 -8.96
C ARG A 412 6.48 9.32 -10.01
N ARG A 413 5.44 10.00 -9.54
CA ARG A 413 4.20 10.19 -10.32
C ARG A 413 4.08 11.61 -10.85
N LEU A 414 3.92 11.78 -12.16
CA LEU A 414 3.73 13.10 -12.78
C LEU A 414 2.23 13.43 -12.86
N TYR A 415 1.81 14.56 -12.29
CA TYR A 415 0.46 15.11 -12.38
C TYR A 415 0.52 16.55 -12.92
N ASN A 416 -0.46 16.98 -13.70
CA ASN A 416 -0.58 18.36 -14.15
C ASN A 416 -1.05 19.27 -12.98
N HIS A 417 -0.65 20.54 -12.97
CA HIS A 417 -1.12 21.53 -12.00
C HIS A 417 -2.64 21.80 -12.05
N THR A 418 -3.34 21.30 -13.07
CA THR A 418 -4.82 21.29 -13.14
C THR A 418 -5.47 20.07 -12.47
N GLU A 419 -4.70 19.11 -11.96
CA GLU A 419 -5.22 17.82 -11.46
C GLU A 419 -5.33 17.72 -9.93
N GLY A 420 -5.33 18.84 -9.21
CA GLY A 420 -5.38 18.87 -7.73
C GLY A 420 -6.50 18.01 -7.14
N ARG A 421 -7.73 18.14 -7.65
CA ARG A 421 -8.88 17.31 -7.19
C ARG A 421 -8.71 15.82 -7.48
N ARG A 422 -8.14 15.43 -8.63
CA ARG A 422 -7.85 14.02 -8.97
C ARG A 422 -6.83 13.44 -7.98
N LEU A 423 -5.74 14.16 -7.70
CA LEU A 423 -4.74 13.69 -6.75
C LEU A 423 -5.28 13.59 -5.32
N ALA A 424 -6.19 14.49 -4.92
CA ALA A 424 -6.92 14.34 -3.65
C ALA A 424 -7.76 13.05 -3.64
N ARG A 425 -8.56 12.81 -4.69
CA ARG A 425 -9.40 11.59 -4.83
C ARG A 425 -8.59 10.30 -4.82
N ARG A 426 -7.32 10.30 -5.24
CA ARG A 426 -6.43 9.12 -5.16
C ARG A 426 -6.43 8.46 -3.77
N HIS A 427 -6.56 9.22 -2.68
CA HIS A 427 -6.68 8.61 -1.33
C HIS A 427 -7.99 7.83 -1.13
N TYR A 428 -9.13 8.42 -1.49
CA TYR A 428 -10.44 7.76 -1.40
C TYR A 428 -10.43 6.45 -2.20
N LEU A 429 -9.90 6.52 -3.42
CA LEU A 429 -9.73 5.37 -4.31
C LEU A 429 -8.87 4.27 -3.66
N SER A 430 -7.78 4.64 -2.96
CA SER A 430 -6.91 3.68 -2.26
C SER A 430 -7.62 2.85 -1.19
N VAL A 431 -8.55 3.44 -0.43
CA VAL A 431 -9.31 2.73 0.61
C VAL A 431 -10.43 1.85 0.00
N LYS A 432 -10.85 2.15 -1.23
CA LYS A 432 -11.97 1.49 -1.92
C LYS A 432 -11.58 0.51 -3.03
N THR A 433 -10.28 0.25 -3.27
CA THR A 433 -9.82 -0.73 -4.28
C THR A 433 -10.34 -2.17 -4.07
N ASP A 434 -10.74 -2.54 -2.85
CA ASP A 434 -11.36 -3.84 -2.54
C ASP A 434 -12.81 -3.98 -3.04
N LEU A 435 -13.42 -2.91 -3.57
CA LEU A 435 -14.69 -3.01 -4.29
C LEU A 435 -14.48 -3.62 -5.68
N LEU A 436 -14.29 -4.94 -5.69
CA LEU A 436 -14.28 -5.84 -6.85
C LEU A 436 -15.66 -5.95 -7.55
N VAL A 437 -16.51 -4.93 -7.37
CA VAL A 437 -17.82 -4.80 -8.00
C VAL A 437 -17.85 -3.48 -8.76
N LEU A 438 -17.65 -3.56 -10.07
CA LEU A 438 -17.85 -2.46 -11.03
C LEU A 438 -19.35 -2.15 -11.23
N THR A 439 -20.09 -2.00 -10.13
CA THR A 439 -21.43 -1.41 -10.12
C THR A 439 -21.37 0.12 -10.13
N PRO A 440 -22.39 0.80 -10.68
CA PRO A 440 -22.32 2.24 -10.90
C PRO A 440 -22.47 3.04 -9.60
N ILE A 441 -21.35 3.32 -8.91
CA ILE A 441 -21.21 4.50 -8.04
C ILE A 441 -20.99 5.73 -8.94
N TYR A 442 -21.91 5.93 -9.90
CA TYR A 442 -21.89 6.98 -10.91
C TYR A 442 -22.89 8.06 -10.53
N ASP A 443 -22.45 8.97 -9.67
CA ASP A 443 -23.10 10.28 -9.46
C ASP A 443 -22.11 11.41 -9.83
N GLY A 444 -21.49 11.27 -11.01
CA GLY A 444 -20.59 12.26 -11.62
C GLY A 444 -19.21 12.48 -10.97
N MET A 445 -18.95 11.92 -9.78
CA MET A 445 -17.81 12.31 -8.94
C MET A 445 -16.42 11.78 -9.35
N PHE A 446 -16.35 10.82 -10.29
CA PHE A 446 -15.10 10.21 -10.76
C PHE A 446 -15.03 10.18 -12.30
N SER A 447 -13.86 10.47 -12.87
CA SER A 447 -13.60 10.39 -14.32
C SER A 447 -13.09 9.00 -14.74
N SER A 448 -12.83 8.80 -16.03
CA SER A 448 -12.08 7.63 -16.51
C SER A 448 -10.64 7.59 -16.02
N GLU A 449 -10.05 8.73 -15.67
CA GLU A 449 -8.67 8.84 -15.19
C GLU A 449 -8.57 8.47 -13.70
N ASP A 450 -9.65 8.69 -12.93
CA ASP A 450 -9.79 8.14 -11.57
C ASP A 450 -9.85 6.59 -11.61
N LEU A 451 -10.41 5.98 -12.68
CA LEU A 451 -10.42 4.52 -12.84
C LEU A 451 -9.02 3.97 -13.20
N ASP A 452 -8.27 4.65 -14.05
CA ASP A 452 -6.86 4.32 -14.30
C ASP A 452 -6.04 4.44 -13.00
N ASP A 453 -6.27 5.49 -12.20
CA ASP A 453 -5.67 5.63 -10.87
C ASP A 453 -6.05 4.48 -9.93
N MET A 454 -7.31 4.00 -9.91
CA MET A 454 -7.72 2.83 -9.10
C MET A 454 -6.94 1.56 -9.45
N LEU A 455 -6.84 1.24 -10.75
CA LEU A 455 -6.10 0.06 -11.22
C LEU A 455 -4.63 0.15 -10.82
N GLU A 456 -4.03 1.34 -10.99
CA GLU A 456 -2.64 1.57 -10.64
C GLU A 456 -2.40 1.50 -9.13
N ILE A 457 -3.34 1.97 -8.29
CA ILE A 457 -3.24 1.81 -6.82
C ILE A 457 -3.29 0.32 -6.43
N ARG A 458 -4.12 -0.52 -7.07
CA ARG A 458 -4.12 -1.96 -6.75
C ARG A 458 -2.75 -2.57 -7.09
N VAL A 459 -2.18 -2.24 -8.25
CA VAL A 459 -0.81 -2.68 -8.63
C VAL A 459 0.25 -2.16 -7.66
N GLU A 460 0.17 -0.90 -7.21
CA GLU A 460 1.04 -0.36 -6.16
C GLU A 460 0.88 -1.10 -4.84
N SER A 461 -0.34 -1.42 -4.42
CA SER A 461 -0.61 -2.14 -3.16
C SER A 461 -0.03 -3.55 -3.19
N LEU A 462 -0.14 -4.27 -4.32
CA LEU A 462 0.48 -5.59 -4.53
C LEU A 462 2.01 -5.50 -4.47
N ASN A 463 2.59 -4.53 -5.17
CA ASN A 463 4.03 -4.25 -5.13
C ASN A 463 4.53 -3.84 -3.74
N LEU A 464 3.73 -3.11 -2.95
CA LEU A 464 4.08 -2.74 -1.58
C LEU A 464 3.95 -3.92 -0.62
N ARG A 465 2.89 -4.74 -0.74
CA ARG A 465 2.72 -6.00 0.00
C ARG A 465 3.91 -6.93 -0.26
N LEU A 466 4.39 -7.03 -1.51
CA LEU A 466 5.64 -7.72 -1.86
C LEU A 466 6.88 -7.12 -1.17
N ARG A 467 7.11 -5.80 -1.31
CA ARG A 467 8.31 -5.11 -0.78
C ARG A 467 8.38 -5.07 0.75
N THR A 468 7.25 -5.13 1.45
CA THR A 468 7.17 -4.96 2.91
C THR A 468 6.82 -6.24 3.67
N ARG A 469 6.56 -7.36 2.97
CA ARG A 469 6.33 -8.66 3.62
C ARG A 469 7.60 -9.17 4.29
N GLN A 470 7.63 -9.02 5.62
CA GLN A 470 8.20 -10.08 6.45
C GLN A 470 7.34 -11.34 6.26
N VAL A 471 7.98 -12.51 6.30
CA VAL A 471 7.29 -13.80 6.26
C VAL A 471 6.40 -13.90 7.50
N ASP A 472 5.08 -13.93 7.31
CA ASP A 472 4.13 -14.10 8.40
C ASP A 472 4.10 -15.59 8.81
N PRO A 473 4.55 -15.95 10.03
CA PRO A 473 4.66 -17.36 10.45
C PRO A 473 3.32 -18.09 10.52
N GLU A 474 2.18 -17.38 10.62
CA GLU A 474 0.86 -18.02 10.67
C GLU A 474 0.37 -18.46 9.29
N ASN A 475 0.84 -17.84 8.22
CA ASN A 475 0.49 -18.20 6.83
C ASN A 475 1.54 -19.12 6.17
N MET A 476 2.71 -19.32 6.79
CA MET A 476 3.60 -20.42 6.40
C MET A 476 2.88 -21.77 6.50
N TYR A 477 3.13 -22.65 5.54
CA TYR A 477 2.58 -24.01 5.45
C TYR A 477 1.05 -24.09 5.28
N LYS A 478 0.34 -22.96 5.07
CA LYS A 478 -1.05 -22.95 4.58
C LYS A 478 -1.05 -23.13 3.07
N GLU A 479 -1.57 -24.27 2.63
CA GLU A 479 -1.69 -24.61 1.21
C GLU A 479 -3.04 -24.15 0.66
N SER A 480 -3.00 -23.37 -0.42
CA SER A 480 -4.17 -22.93 -1.19
C SER A 480 -5.05 -24.09 -1.67
N ALA A 481 -6.36 -23.84 -1.77
CA ALA A 481 -7.31 -24.73 -2.43
C ALA A 481 -7.33 -24.56 -3.97
N SER A 482 -6.77 -23.47 -4.50
CA SER A 482 -6.68 -23.20 -5.93
C SER A 482 -5.66 -24.11 -6.61
N LYS A 483 -6.05 -24.67 -7.76
CA LYS A 483 -5.21 -25.53 -8.61
C LYS A 483 -4.20 -24.76 -9.47
N ILE A 484 -4.21 -23.42 -9.39
CA ILE A 484 -3.29 -22.56 -10.16
C ILE A 484 -1.89 -22.57 -9.52
N PHE A 485 -1.81 -22.62 -8.18
CA PHE A 485 -0.55 -22.61 -7.47
C PHE A 485 0.19 -23.96 -7.55
N PRO A 486 1.53 -23.95 -7.52
CA PRO A 486 2.29 -25.15 -7.23
C PRO A 486 1.96 -25.61 -5.81
N GLN A 487 2.07 -26.90 -5.51
CA GLN A 487 1.80 -27.38 -4.15
C GLN A 487 2.94 -26.99 -3.18
N ILE A 488 2.68 -26.86 -1.88
CA ILE A 488 3.73 -26.70 -0.87
C ILE A 488 4.67 -27.90 -0.92
N GLY A 489 5.97 -27.65 -0.74
CA GLY A 489 7.03 -28.63 -0.98
C GLY A 489 7.39 -28.82 -2.46
N SER A 490 6.69 -28.16 -3.39
CA SER A 490 7.16 -28.08 -4.78
C SER A 490 8.48 -27.34 -4.85
N ARG A 491 9.29 -27.73 -5.83
CA ARG A 491 10.65 -27.25 -6.03
C ARG A 491 10.64 -26.32 -7.24
N VAL A 492 11.35 -25.20 -7.16
CA VAL A 492 11.20 -24.09 -8.11
C VAL A 492 12.52 -23.44 -8.51
N ARG A 493 12.53 -22.85 -9.71
CA ARG A 493 13.59 -21.99 -10.24
C ARG A 493 12.99 -20.73 -10.86
N ARG A 494 13.83 -19.78 -11.26
CA ARG A 494 13.39 -18.57 -12.00
C ARG A 494 12.52 -18.93 -13.20
N GLY A 495 11.40 -18.24 -13.34
CA GLY A 495 10.50 -18.28 -14.49
C GLY A 495 10.79 -17.16 -15.50
N PRO A 496 9.97 -17.05 -16.56
CA PRO A 496 10.15 -16.04 -17.61
C PRO A 496 10.02 -14.60 -17.09
N ASP A 497 9.17 -14.37 -16.09
CA ASP A 497 8.82 -13.03 -15.61
C ASP A 497 9.70 -12.56 -14.44
N TRP A 498 10.80 -13.27 -14.14
CA TRP A 498 11.71 -12.95 -13.05
C TRP A 498 12.36 -11.56 -13.21
N HIS A 499 11.81 -10.57 -12.52
CA HIS A 499 12.37 -9.22 -12.39
C HIS A 499 13.19 -9.02 -11.11
N SER A 500 13.21 -10.02 -10.23
CA SER A 500 13.89 -9.98 -8.94
C SER A 500 15.43 -10.00 -9.08
N LYS A 501 16.15 -9.48 -8.09
CA LYS A 501 17.63 -9.53 -8.06
C LYS A 501 18.12 -10.97 -7.86
N ASN A 502 19.43 -11.20 -7.91
CA ASN A 502 20.07 -12.50 -7.70
C ASN A 502 19.97 -12.97 -6.21
N GLN A 503 18.75 -13.25 -5.74
CA GLN A 503 18.40 -13.70 -4.38
C GLN A 503 18.51 -15.21 -4.21
N ASP A 504 18.28 -15.95 -5.29
CA ASP A 504 18.35 -17.41 -5.41
C ASP A 504 19.79 -17.94 -5.56
N HIS A 505 20.73 -17.05 -5.88
CA HIS A 505 22.13 -17.38 -6.23
C HIS A 505 22.30 -18.38 -7.41
N GLY A 506 21.24 -18.72 -8.14
CA GLY A 506 21.22 -19.77 -9.17
C GLY A 506 20.84 -21.17 -8.66
N GLU A 507 20.64 -21.32 -7.35
CA GLU A 507 20.19 -22.55 -6.70
C GLU A 507 18.66 -22.69 -6.76
N PRO A 508 18.09 -23.89 -6.55
CA PRO A 508 16.65 -24.06 -6.47
C PRO A 508 16.05 -23.54 -5.15
N GLY A 509 14.74 -23.29 -5.18
CA GLY A 509 13.94 -22.96 -4.02
C GLY A 509 12.86 -24.00 -3.72
N THR A 510 12.21 -23.87 -2.58
CA THR A 510 11.04 -24.65 -2.16
C THR A 510 9.86 -23.75 -1.87
N VAL A 511 8.68 -24.08 -2.39
CA VAL A 511 7.42 -23.43 -2.03
C VAL A 511 7.03 -23.80 -0.60
N VAL A 512 6.86 -22.82 0.29
CA VAL A 512 6.59 -23.01 1.72
C VAL A 512 5.28 -22.39 2.23
N GLY A 513 4.58 -21.62 1.41
CA GLY A 513 3.29 -20.98 1.73
C GLY A 513 2.71 -20.27 0.51
N HIS A 514 1.39 -20.12 0.42
CA HIS A 514 0.71 -19.43 -0.68
C HIS A 514 -0.10 -18.25 -0.14
N ASP A 515 -0.40 -17.28 -1.00
CA ASP A 515 -1.42 -16.27 -0.79
C ASP A 515 -2.37 -16.22 -1.99
N GLU A 516 -3.63 -16.56 -1.74
CA GLU A 516 -4.68 -16.59 -2.76
C GLU A 516 -5.14 -15.20 -3.20
N GLU A 517 -5.09 -14.20 -2.31
CA GLU A 517 -5.65 -12.86 -2.57
C GLU A 517 -4.81 -12.11 -3.61
N ASP A 518 -3.48 -12.28 -3.55
CA ASP A 518 -2.51 -11.52 -4.34
C ASP A 518 -1.88 -12.35 -5.50
N SER A 519 -2.27 -13.61 -5.67
CA SER A 519 -1.63 -14.57 -6.60
C SER A 519 -0.11 -14.74 -6.36
N LEU A 520 0.27 -14.95 -5.09
CA LEU A 520 1.66 -15.04 -4.66
C LEU A 520 2.01 -16.40 -4.03
N ILE A 521 3.27 -16.80 -4.14
CA ILE A 521 3.85 -17.92 -3.41
C ILE A 521 5.11 -17.51 -2.65
N TRP A 522 5.38 -18.18 -1.54
CA TRP A 522 6.55 -17.96 -0.70
C TRP A 522 7.55 -19.07 -0.97
N VAL A 523 8.80 -18.68 -1.25
CA VAL A 523 9.87 -19.59 -1.68
C VAL A 523 11.09 -19.42 -0.79
N THR A 524 11.47 -20.49 -0.09
CA THR A 524 12.75 -20.58 0.64
C THR A 524 13.83 -21.10 -0.29
N TRP A 525 14.92 -20.36 -0.48
CA TRP A 525 16.03 -20.75 -1.35
C TRP A 525 17.04 -21.67 -0.64
N ASP A 526 17.49 -22.72 -1.32
CA ASP A 526 18.44 -23.70 -0.74
C ASP A 526 19.82 -23.07 -0.43
N ALA A 527 20.18 -21.96 -1.09
CA ALA A 527 21.46 -21.28 -0.90
C ALA A 527 21.62 -20.74 0.54
N ASP A 528 20.62 -19.99 1.03
CA ASP A 528 20.76 -19.12 2.20
C ASP A 528 19.61 -19.23 3.22
N ASP A 529 18.58 -20.05 2.93
CA ASP A 529 17.30 -20.15 3.67
C ASP A 529 16.47 -18.86 3.68
N ASN A 530 16.83 -17.84 2.89
CA ASN A 530 15.99 -16.66 2.77
C ASN A 530 14.70 -17.04 2.06
N THR A 531 13.59 -16.67 2.69
CA THR A 531 12.24 -16.91 2.19
C THR A 531 11.70 -15.62 1.60
N ASN A 532 11.56 -15.61 0.28
CA ASN A 532 11.08 -14.46 -0.50
C ASN A 532 9.69 -14.76 -1.08
N VAL A 533 9.03 -13.75 -1.64
CA VAL A 533 7.67 -13.83 -2.18
C VAL A 533 7.69 -13.50 -3.67
N TYR A 534 6.99 -14.30 -4.48
CA TYR A 534 7.01 -14.23 -5.94
C TYR A 534 5.61 -14.40 -6.55
N HIS A 535 5.37 -13.74 -7.70
CA HIS A 535 4.13 -13.95 -8.47
C HIS A 535 4.06 -15.35 -9.11
N TYR A 536 2.88 -15.98 -9.02
CA TYR A 536 2.58 -17.23 -9.71
C TYR A 536 1.11 -17.30 -10.12
N GLY A 537 0.81 -16.96 -11.37
CA GLY A 537 -0.54 -17.00 -11.94
C GLY A 537 -0.92 -15.69 -12.64
N GLY A 538 -2.02 -15.06 -12.24
CA GLY A 538 -2.60 -13.91 -12.94
C GLY A 538 -1.73 -12.64 -13.01
N GLY A 539 -0.66 -12.57 -12.21
CA GLY A 539 0.35 -11.49 -12.27
C GLY A 539 1.65 -11.87 -13.00
N GLY A 540 1.74 -13.07 -13.58
CA GLY A 540 2.95 -13.64 -14.17
C GLY A 540 3.49 -14.86 -13.42
N TYR A 541 4.57 -15.43 -13.96
CA TYR A 541 5.31 -16.56 -13.40
C TYR A 541 6.77 -16.16 -13.16
N GLU A 542 7.02 -15.46 -12.04
CA GLU A 542 8.38 -15.14 -11.60
C GLU A 542 9.19 -16.41 -11.31
N VAL A 543 8.53 -17.49 -10.88
CA VAL A 543 9.15 -18.81 -10.65
C VAL A 543 8.35 -19.92 -11.31
N LEU A 544 9.02 -21.01 -11.68
CA LEU A 544 8.44 -22.20 -12.30
C LEU A 544 8.81 -23.47 -11.54
N VAL A 545 7.92 -24.46 -11.55
CA VAL A 545 8.14 -25.78 -10.91
C VAL A 545 9.17 -26.60 -11.67
N TYR A 546 10.03 -27.28 -10.93
CA TYR A 546 11.05 -28.22 -11.40
C TYR A 546 10.99 -29.52 -10.56
N ASP A 547 11.16 -30.69 -11.18
CA ASP A 547 11.23 -31.98 -10.46
C ASP A 547 12.68 -32.31 -10.08
N GLU A 548 13.24 -31.54 -9.15
CA GLU A 548 14.59 -31.75 -8.60
C GLU A 548 14.57 -31.88 -7.07
N PRO A 549 15.36 -32.79 -6.47
CA PRO A 549 15.37 -32.99 -5.02
C PRO A 549 15.87 -31.76 -4.27
N ARG A 550 15.49 -31.62 -2.99
CA ARG A 550 16.09 -30.61 -2.10
C ARG A 550 17.56 -30.89 -1.84
N THR A 551 18.36 -29.82 -1.69
CA THR A 551 19.69 -29.91 -1.07
C THR A 551 19.54 -29.62 0.42
N LEU A 552 19.84 -30.62 1.25
CA LEU A 552 19.93 -30.45 2.70
C LEU A 552 21.27 -29.80 3.07
N LYS A 553 21.27 -28.94 4.10
CA LYS A 553 22.47 -28.28 4.63
C LYS A 553 23.24 -29.21 5.59
N PRO A 554 24.53 -28.94 5.88
CA PRO A 554 25.32 -29.79 6.79
C PRO A 554 24.71 -29.85 8.20
N GLY A 555 24.26 -31.05 8.61
CA GLY A 555 23.59 -31.28 9.91
C GLY A 555 22.06 -31.27 9.85
N GLU A 556 21.47 -30.83 8.74
CA GLU A 556 20.02 -30.87 8.51
C GLU A 556 19.57 -32.30 8.17
N LYS A 557 18.63 -32.86 8.95
CA LYS A 557 18.15 -34.26 8.76
C LYS A 557 17.03 -34.39 7.74
N ILE A 558 16.16 -33.38 7.68
CA ILE A 558 14.94 -33.35 6.88
C ILE A 558 14.48 -31.90 6.76
N ALA A 559 13.87 -31.54 5.63
CA ALA A 559 13.41 -30.19 5.35
C ALA A 559 12.19 -30.20 4.43
N VAL A 560 11.46 -29.07 4.36
CA VAL A 560 10.34 -28.92 3.43
C VAL A 560 10.85 -29.03 1.99
N GLY A 561 10.14 -29.78 1.15
CA GLY A 561 10.56 -30.15 -0.21
C GLY A 561 11.46 -31.38 -0.31
N CYS A 562 11.90 -31.96 0.81
CA CYS A 562 12.58 -33.26 0.79
C CYS A 562 11.61 -34.36 0.33
N TRP A 563 12.12 -35.27 -0.51
CA TRP A 563 11.39 -36.49 -0.90
C TRP A 563 11.67 -37.60 0.10
N VAL A 564 10.61 -38.27 0.54
CA VAL A 564 10.64 -39.32 1.55
C VAL A 564 9.86 -40.55 1.11
N LYS A 565 10.18 -41.68 1.76
CA LYS A 565 9.55 -43.00 1.62
C LYS A 565 9.18 -43.52 3.02
N PRO A 566 8.29 -44.52 3.15
CA PRO A 566 8.03 -45.17 4.42
C PRO A 566 9.32 -45.75 5.03
N GLY A 567 9.54 -45.47 6.32
CA GLY A 567 10.69 -45.92 7.09
C GLY A 567 10.49 -47.27 7.77
N LYS A 568 11.51 -47.73 8.50
CA LYS A 568 11.55 -49.06 9.13
C LYS A 568 10.52 -49.24 10.25
N ASP A 569 10.21 -48.17 10.98
CA ASP A 569 9.24 -48.18 12.07
C ASP A 569 7.83 -47.77 11.60
N GLY A 570 7.68 -47.46 10.30
CA GLY A 570 6.44 -46.99 9.70
C GLY A 570 5.34 -48.04 9.71
N LYS A 571 4.28 -47.80 10.48
CA LYS A 571 3.05 -48.63 10.54
C LYS A 571 2.41 -48.91 9.18
N PHE A 572 2.75 -48.11 8.17
CA PHE A 572 2.18 -48.10 6.83
C PHE A 572 2.87 -49.05 5.83
N GLN A 573 3.90 -49.82 6.22
CA GLN A 573 4.55 -50.83 5.35
C GLN A 573 3.60 -51.89 4.75
N LYS A 574 2.36 -52.00 5.24
CA LYS A 574 1.31 -52.89 4.70
C LYS A 574 0.40 -52.25 3.65
N ILE A 575 0.53 -50.95 3.37
CA ILE A 575 -0.20 -50.27 2.29
C ILE A 575 0.78 -50.09 1.12
N HIS A 576 0.70 -50.98 0.13
CA HIS A 576 1.64 -51.08 -1.00
C HIS A 576 1.54 -49.95 -2.04
N GLU A 577 0.94 -48.81 -1.68
CA GLU A 577 0.54 -47.76 -2.62
C GLU A 577 1.33 -46.44 -2.45
N TRP A 578 2.01 -46.22 -1.32
CA TRP A 578 2.71 -44.97 -1.02
C TRP A 578 4.22 -45.12 -1.25
N ASN A 579 4.71 -44.64 -2.39
CA ASN A 579 6.09 -44.84 -2.84
C ASN A 579 6.95 -43.56 -2.80
N LYS A 580 6.34 -42.38 -3.03
CA LYS A 580 6.99 -41.06 -2.91
C LYS A 580 6.11 -40.13 -2.07
N GLY A 581 6.67 -39.60 -0.99
CA GLY A 581 6.10 -38.50 -0.22
C GLY A 581 6.96 -37.24 -0.35
N VAL A 582 6.35 -36.08 -0.16
CA VAL A 582 7.02 -34.78 -0.07
C VAL A 582 6.76 -34.19 1.31
N VAL A 583 7.82 -33.76 1.98
CA VAL A 583 7.73 -33.04 3.26
C VAL A 583 7.17 -31.65 3.00
N ILE A 584 6.07 -31.30 3.65
CA ILE A 584 5.38 -30.01 3.48
C ILE A 584 5.43 -29.10 4.72
N ARG A 585 5.82 -29.64 5.89
CA ARG A 585 6.18 -28.88 7.10
C ARG A 585 7.10 -29.72 7.99
N VAL A 586 8.03 -29.10 8.72
CA VAL A 586 8.86 -29.79 9.73
C VAL A 586 8.54 -29.22 11.12
N GLN A 587 8.36 -30.09 12.11
CA GLN A 587 8.07 -29.77 13.51
C GLN A 587 8.78 -30.81 14.40
N PRO A 588 10.07 -30.62 14.74
CA PRO A 588 10.88 -31.60 15.45
C PRO A 588 10.18 -32.18 16.69
N PRO A 589 10.12 -33.52 16.86
CA PRO A 589 10.83 -34.58 16.14
C PRO A 589 10.08 -35.17 14.91
N LYS A 590 9.06 -34.48 14.39
CA LYS A 590 8.20 -34.95 13.30
C LYS A 590 8.28 -34.09 12.03
N ALA A 591 7.86 -34.68 10.90
CA ALA A 591 7.59 -33.95 9.67
C ALA A 591 6.18 -34.26 9.16
N HIS A 592 5.48 -33.24 8.66
CA HIS A 592 4.22 -33.38 7.96
C HIS A 592 4.50 -33.70 6.50
N VAL A 593 3.99 -34.83 6.01
CA VAL A 593 4.26 -35.36 4.67
C VAL A 593 2.95 -35.46 3.89
N ARG A 594 2.98 -35.06 2.62
CA ARG A 594 1.95 -35.40 1.63
C ARG A 594 2.48 -36.50 0.72
N TRP A 595 1.73 -37.59 0.60
CA TRP A 595 2.05 -38.73 -0.27
C TRP A 595 1.57 -38.50 -1.70
N ASP A 596 2.14 -39.24 -2.64
CA ASP A 596 1.67 -39.44 -4.02
C ASP A 596 0.15 -39.70 -4.12
N SER A 597 -0.42 -40.47 -3.20
CA SER A 597 -1.86 -40.71 -3.05
C SER A 597 -2.70 -39.48 -2.62
N GLY A 598 -2.07 -38.34 -2.35
CA GLY A 598 -2.69 -37.14 -1.77
C GLY A 598 -2.92 -37.20 -0.25
N ALA A 599 -2.73 -38.36 0.38
CA ALA A 599 -2.83 -38.53 1.82
C ALA A 599 -1.80 -37.68 2.59
N ARG A 600 -2.15 -37.22 3.80
CA ARG A 600 -1.31 -36.36 4.64
C ARG A 600 -1.20 -36.90 6.07
N GLY A 601 -0.07 -36.65 6.74
CA GLY A 601 0.11 -37.03 8.14
C GLY A 601 1.44 -36.55 8.74
N ASP A 602 1.54 -36.61 10.08
CA ASP A 602 2.78 -36.35 10.82
C ASP A 602 3.53 -37.65 11.13
N TYR A 603 4.81 -37.72 10.76
CA TYR A 603 5.65 -38.91 10.92
C TYR A 603 6.97 -38.59 11.62
N SER A 604 7.45 -39.48 12.49
CA SER A 604 8.77 -39.34 13.11
C SER A 604 9.92 -39.68 12.13
N TYR A 605 10.98 -38.87 12.12
CA TYR A 605 12.14 -39.01 11.22
C TYR A 605 13.46 -39.39 11.93
N GLY A 606 13.38 -40.01 13.10
CA GLY A 606 14.53 -40.56 13.83
C GLY A 606 15.14 -39.63 14.89
N GLU A 607 14.47 -38.55 15.29
CA GLU A 607 14.87 -37.74 16.45
C GLU A 607 14.36 -38.28 17.79
N ASP A 608 13.15 -38.84 17.81
CA ASP A 608 12.56 -39.53 18.97
C ASP A 608 12.99 -41.02 19.05
N GLY A 609 13.96 -41.42 18.24
CA GLY A 609 14.38 -42.81 18.06
C GLY A 609 13.49 -43.65 17.15
N LYS A 610 12.48 -43.07 16.46
CA LYS A 610 11.60 -43.77 15.51
C LYS A 610 11.72 -43.19 14.11
N CYS A 611 11.93 -44.07 13.14
CA CYS A 611 12.05 -43.75 11.73
C CYS A 611 10.82 -44.27 10.98
N GLU A 612 9.71 -43.53 11.07
CA GLU A 612 8.47 -43.80 10.33
C GLU A 612 8.59 -43.35 8.87
N ILE A 613 9.50 -42.42 8.57
CA ILE A 613 9.90 -41.99 7.22
C ILE A 613 11.43 -41.96 7.06
N GLU A 614 11.92 -42.28 5.86
CA GLU A 614 13.32 -42.16 5.43
C GLU A 614 13.41 -41.26 4.18
N LEU A 615 14.53 -40.55 3.98
CA LEU A 615 14.78 -39.83 2.72
C LEU A 615 14.86 -40.79 1.52
N CYS A 616 14.40 -40.34 0.34
CA CYS A 616 14.57 -41.09 -0.90
C CYS A 616 16.03 -41.14 -1.35
N ALA A 617 16.47 -42.26 -1.93
CA ALA A 617 17.87 -42.47 -2.32
C ALA A 617 18.38 -41.52 -3.42
N THR A 618 17.48 -40.88 -4.17
CA THR A 618 17.79 -39.85 -5.19
C THR A 618 18.19 -38.49 -4.57
N HIS A 619 18.33 -38.40 -3.25
CA HIS A 619 18.74 -37.19 -2.54
C HIS A 619 20.28 -37.07 -2.55
N PRO A 620 20.89 -35.98 -3.09
CA PRO A 620 22.34 -35.93 -3.39
C PRO A 620 23.33 -36.11 -2.22
N GLN A 621 22.87 -36.13 -0.97
CA GLN A 621 23.73 -36.43 0.18
C GLN A 621 24.06 -37.93 0.31
N LEU A 622 23.13 -38.84 -0.04
CA LEU A 622 23.32 -40.28 0.18
C LEU A 622 24.45 -40.86 -0.67
N GLU A 623 24.53 -40.47 -1.95
CA GLU A 623 25.65 -40.88 -2.82
C GLU A 623 27.00 -40.37 -2.31
N ARG A 624 27.06 -39.15 -1.74
CA ARG A 624 28.29 -38.59 -1.19
C ARG A 624 28.79 -39.36 0.03
N THR A 625 27.90 -39.76 0.94
CA THR A 625 28.30 -40.59 2.11
C THR A 625 28.78 -41.98 1.73
N ASP A 626 28.12 -42.63 0.76
CA ASP A 626 28.48 -43.98 0.34
C ASP A 626 29.73 -44.01 -0.56
N LEU A 627 29.95 -43.00 -1.41
CA LEU A 627 31.21 -42.85 -2.15
C LEU A 627 32.39 -42.58 -1.21
N VAL A 628 32.26 -41.65 -0.26
CA VAL A 628 33.35 -41.33 0.68
C VAL A 628 33.66 -42.51 1.60
N SER A 629 32.66 -43.25 2.08
CA SER A 629 32.89 -44.45 2.90
C SER A 629 33.49 -45.60 2.07
N THR A 630 33.04 -45.80 0.82
CA THR A 630 33.57 -46.84 -0.09
C THR A 630 35.02 -46.56 -0.49
N VAL A 631 35.35 -45.32 -0.88
CA VAL A 631 36.71 -44.90 -1.24
C VAL A 631 37.66 -45.02 -0.06
N ASN A 632 37.25 -44.59 1.15
CA ASN A 632 38.07 -44.76 2.35
C ASN A 632 38.29 -46.24 2.70
N ASN A 633 37.27 -47.09 2.58
CA ASN A 633 37.41 -48.53 2.79
C ASN A 633 38.31 -49.21 1.74
N ALA A 634 38.24 -48.79 0.47
CA ALA A 634 39.13 -49.25 -0.59
C ALA A 634 40.59 -48.83 -0.33
N ALA A 635 40.82 -47.56 0.05
CA ALA A 635 42.13 -47.05 0.42
C ALA A 635 42.71 -47.77 1.66
N LEU A 636 41.89 -48.12 2.65
CA LEU A 636 42.30 -48.93 3.81
C LEU A 636 42.65 -50.37 3.42
N LYS A 637 41.90 -51.00 2.50
CA LYS A 637 42.24 -52.33 1.97
C LYS A 637 43.57 -52.31 1.20
N LEU A 638 43.81 -51.30 0.37
CA LEU A 638 45.07 -51.10 -0.34
C LEU A 638 46.25 -50.85 0.61
N ARG A 639 46.08 -49.95 1.61
CA ARG A 639 47.10 -49.70 2.65
C ARG A 639 47.42 -50.92 3.52
N LYS A 640 46.46 -51.83 3.72
CA LYS A 640 46.71 -53.13 4.39
C LYS A 640 47.43 -54.12 3.48
N LYS A 641 47.09 -54.16 2.18
CA LYS A 641 47.77 -55.04 1.21
C LYS A 641 49.24 -54.66 1.04
N ASN A 642 49.55 -53.37 0.92
CA ASN A 642 50.91 -52.83 0.80
C ASN A 642 51.68 -52.74 2.13
N LYS A 643 51.23 -53.45 3.19
CA LYS A 643 51.99 -53.70 4.42
C LYS A 643 52.28 -55.18 4.66
N ASN A 644 51.76 -56.06 3.81
CA ASN A 644 51.95 -57.51 3.84
C ASN A 644 52.63 -58.03 2.55
N MET A 645 53.23 -57.10 1.79
CA MET A 645 54.28 -57.30 0.78
C MET A 645 55.47 -56.45 1.21
#